data_AF-A0A934VWS7-F1
#
_entry.id   AF-A0A934VWS7-F1
#
_cell.length_a   1.000
_cell.length_b   1.000
_cell.length_c   1.000
_cell.angle_alpha   90.00
_cell.angle_beta   90.00
_cell.angle_gamma   90.00
#
_symmetry.space_group_name_H-M   'P 1'
#
loop_
_entity.id
_entity.type
_entity.pdbx_description
1 polymer ?
#
loop_
_entity_poly.entity_id
_entity_poly.type
_entity_poly.pdbx_seq_one_letter_code
_entity_poly.pdbx_strand_id
1 'polypeptide(L)'
;MEANLQTPTFNHVHYKWDDTHAETLDPLGRLVYRSNILGSDQRITNTGGGNTSSKVFETDPLTGRQVEVLWVKGSGGDLRTSKRENFSSLYQDKLIELQDLYASKPDTGLKSPAEDQMVGMYAHTTFNLNPRPSSIDTPLHSFLSGRHVDHMHPNSIIAIAASKNCEKLTKEIFGDEMAYVPWMRPGFELGLAMKHIEAKHPAARAIMMGQHGFISWDDDDKTCYELTLRLIEKASEFIEQKYQANGGDASVFGGPKYQSLPETERRQILASILPYLRGQVSEQKRFIGTIQDDEKILRFVNSSDAPRLADLGTSCPDHFLRTKIKPLYVPWNPQKEDLETLRKKLAKGIAEYRKDYEKYYSKCKHANSPAMRDPNPTVVLIPGLGMIAWGKDKSESRVTAEFYNCAVEVMRGAEAIDTYISLPQQEAFDIEYWLLEEAKLQRMPAEKELARQVVIVVGAGSGIGKQTAHRLVKEGAHIVCVDMNLGAAQATAKEITDQYGLGIGVGGSGISNCGPAIALQGDITNRAGIRAMLDEVALAYGGFDHICITAGIFVPSDTTGHIPDDKWALTFNINVAGSYFVADEAAKTWRDQGLQGNLVLTTSANAAVAKKGSLAYDTSKAAANHLVRELAIELSPLVRVNGVAPATVVSGSAMFPRDRVIGSLAKYNIPFKESEDTASLVEKLAQFYADRTLTKSPITPADQAEAYFLLVTQRLSKTTGQIITVDGGLHEAFLR
;
A
#
# COMPACT_ATOMS: atom_id res chain seq x y z
N MET A 1 2.24 -27.70 -46.21
CA MET A 1 3.47 -27.03 -45.76
C MET A 1 3.07 -26.17 -44.57
N GLU A 2 3.14 -26.74 -43.38
CA GLU A 2 2.95 -25.99 -42.13
C GLU A 2 4.20 -25.12 -41.94
N ALA A 3 4.04 -23.81 -42.14
CA ALA A 3 5.08 -22.87 -41.77
C ALA A 3 5.14 -22.85 -40.24
N ASN A 4 6.25 -23.32 -39.67
CA ASN A 4 6.63 -23.06 -38.29
C ASN A 4 6.64 -21.53 -38.09
N LEU A 5 5.54 -20.97 -37.57
CA LEU A 5 5.49 -19.62 -37.05
C LEU A 5 6.34 -19.63 -35.77
N GLN A 6 7.63 -19.30 -35.91
CA GLN A 6 8.48 -19.03 -34.75
C GLN A 6 7.85 -17.87 -33.96
N THR A 7 7.50 -18.12 -32.70
CA THR A 7 7.10 -17.08 -31.76
C THR A 7 8.18 -15.98 -31.75
N PRO A 8 7.83 -14.70 -31.95
CA PRO A 8 8.80 -13.62 -31.90
C PRO A 8 9.53 -13.64 -30.55
N THR A 9 10.86 -13.64 -30.58
CA THR A 9 11.70 -13.59 -29.39
C THR A 9 11.85 -12.15 -28.92
N PHE A 10 11.43 -11.87 -27.68
CA PHE A 10 11.59 -10.59 -26.99
C PHE A 10 12.56 -10.77 -25.81
N ASN A 11 13.52 -9.87 -25.67
CA ASN A 11 14.53 -9.89 -24.60
C ASN A 11 14.13 -8.97 -23.43
N HIS A 12 13.41 -7.87 -23.71
CA HIS A 12 13.10 -6.84 -22.72
C HIS A 12 11.66 -6.87 -22.23
N VAL A 13 10.73 -7.50 -22.96
CA VAL A 13 9.33 -7.73 -22.54
C VAL A 13 8.95 -9.21 -22.68
N HIS A 14 7.87 -9.65 -22.02
CA HIS A 14 7.40 -11.03 -22.12
C HIS A 14 6.23 -11.17 -23.10
N TYR A 15 6.41 -12.03 -24.11
CA TYR A 15 5.30 -12.55 -24.91
C TYR A 15 4.49 -13.56 -24.09
N LYS A 16 3.20 -13.28 -23.90
CA LYS A 16 2.27 -14.04 -23.06
C LYS A 16 0.96 -14.39 -23.77
N TRP A 17 0.86 -14.07 -25.06
CA TRP A 17 -0.33 -14.40 -25.85
C TRP A 17 -0.39 -15.91 -26.11
N ASP A 18 -1.55 -16.49 -25.85
CA ASP A 18 -1.88 -17.89 -26.08
C ASP A 18 -3.09 -17.93 -27.01
N ASP A 19 -2.86 -18.38 -28.24
CA ASP A 19 -3.90 -18.48 -29.28
C ASP A 19 -5.02 -19.43 -28.87
N THR A 20 -4.70 -20.55 -28.23
CA THR A 20 -5.70 -21.54 -27.81
C THR A 20 -6.61 -20.94 -26.74
N HIS A 21 -6.05 -20.19 -25.80
CA HIS A 21 -6.86 -19.50 -24.80
C HIS A 21 -7.70 -18.38 -25.44
N ALA A 22 -7.10 -17.54 -26.29
CA ALA A 22 -7.77 -16.41 -26.92
C ALA A 22 -8.95 -16.82 -27.83
N GLU A 23 -8.88 -18.00 -28.46
CA GLU A 23 -9.98 -18.58 -29.26
C GLU A 23 -11.21 -18.96 -28.42
N THR A 24 -11.05 -19.23 -27.12
CA THR A 24 -12.17 -19.56 -26.22
C THR A 24 -12.95 -18.34 -25.73
N LEU A 25 -12.46 -17.13 -26.01
CA LEU A 25 -12.98 -15.89 -25.44
C LEU A 25 -13.84 -15.14 -26.47
N ASP A 26 -14.92 -14.53 -25.98
CA ASP A 26 -15.69 -13.54 -26.76
C ASP A 26 -14.86 -12.23 -26.94
N PRO A 27 -15.29 -11.27 -27.78
CA PRO A 27 -14.52 -10.06 -28.03
C PRO A 27 -14.12 -9.26 -26.78
N LEU A 28 -15.04 -9.12 -25.81
CA LEU A 28 -14.74 -8.43 -24.55
C LEU A 28 -13.80 -9.25 -23.65
N GLY A 29 -13.92 -10.58 -23.66
CA GLY A 29 -13.00 -11.49 -22.99
C GLY A 29 -11.59 -11.38 -23.55
N ARG A 30 -11.44 -11.23 -24.86
CA ARG A 30 -10.15 -11.00 -25.51
C ARG A 30 -9.54 -9.65 -25.14
N LEU A 31 -10.35 -8.59 -25.04
CA LEU A 31 -9.91 -7.29 -24.48
C LEU A 31 -9.38 -7.46 -23.05
N VAL A 32 -10.16 -8.08 -22.16
CA VAL A 32 -9.75 -8.34 -20.76
C VAL A 32 -8.45 -9.15 -20.71
N TYR A 33 -8.35 -10.20 -21.53
CA TYR A 33 -7.17 -11.04 -21.62
C TYR A 33 -5.94 -10.23 -22.04
N ARG A 34 -6.03 -9.46 -23.13
CA ARG A 34 -4.96 -8.60 -23.62
C ARG A 34 -4.53 -7.57 -22.57
N SER A 35 -5.48 -6.92 -21.90
CA SER A 35 -5.22 -5.99 -20.80
C SER A 35 -4.43 -6.65 -19.67
N ASN A 36 -4.84 -7.85 -19.25
CA ASN A 36 -4.20 -8.56 -18.15
C ASN A 36 -2.78 -9.01 -18.50
N ILE A 37 -2.54 -9.52 -19.71
CA ILE A 37 -1.19 -9.94 -20.11
C ILE A 37 -0.25 -8.74 -20.28
N LEU A 38 -0.72 -7.61 -20.83
CA LEU A 38 0.05 -6.35 -20.88
C LEU A 38 0.33 -5.81 -19.47
N GLY A 39 -0.69 -5.73 -18.62
CA GLY A 39 -0.57 -5.23 -17.24
C GLY A 39 0.25 -6.13 -16.31
N SER A 40 0.39 -7.42 -16.64
CA SER A 40 1.19 -8.36 -15.86
C SER A 40 2.70 -8.15 -16.00
N ASP A 41 3.15 -7.36 -16.97
CA ASP A 41 4.55 -7.00 -17.17
C ASP A 41 4.76 -5.52 -16.81
N GLN A 42 5.38 -5.26 -15.66
CA GLN A 42 5.61 -3.91 -15.14
C GLN A 42 6.58 -3.08 -16.00
N ARG A 43 7.22 -3.69 -17.00
CA ARG A 43 8.02 -2.97 -17.99
C ARG A 43 7.16 -2.31 -19.06
N ILE A 44 5.90 -2.74 -19.21
CA ILE A 44 4.93 -2.25 -20.20
C ILE A 44 4.08 -1.11 -19.63
N THR A 45 3.61 -1.25 -18.40
CA THR A 45 2.76 -0.24 -17.75
C THR A 45 2.92 -0.29 -16.23
N ASN A 46 2.74 0.87 -15.59
CA ASN A 46 2.81 1.04 -14.14
C ASN A 46 1.50 0.62 -13.47
N THR A 47 1.53 0.35 -12.15
CA THR A 47 0.30 0.08 -11.38
C THR A 47 -0.73 1.22 -11.53
N GLY A 48 -1.92 0.87 -12.04
CA GLY A 48 -3.02 1.80 -12.25
C GLY A 48 -2.91 2.67 -13.53
N GLY A 49 -1.77 2.60 -14.23
CA GLY A 49 -1.50 3.32 -15.48
C GLY A 49 -1.90 2.54 -16.74
N GLY A 50 -1.79 3.22 -17.89
CA GLY A 50 -2.17 2.73 -19.21
C GLY A 50 -3.68 2.56 -19.41
N ASN A 51 -4.13 2.40 -20.66
CA ASN A 51 -5.50 2.09 -21.05
C ASN A 51 -5.51 1.19 -22.29
N THR A 52 -6.48 0.29 -22.35
CA THR A 52 -6.73 -0.55 -23.54
C THR A 52 -8.18 -0.41 -23.96
N SER A 53 -8.46 -0.53 -25.25
CA SER A 53 -9.81 -0.54 -25.77
C SER A 53 -10.05 -1.49 -26.94
N SER A 54 -11.32 -1.81 -27.18
CA SER A 54 -11.80 -2.51 -28.38
C SER A 54 -13.12 -1.90 -28.86
N LYS A 55 -13.23 -1.69 -30.16
CA LYS A 55 -14.46 -1.30 -30.86
C LYS A 55 -15.14 -2.58 -31.36
N VAL A 56 -16.31 -2.89 -30.84
CA VAL A 56 -17.03 -4.15 -31.08
C VAL A 56 -18.47 -3.87 -31.49
N PHE A 57 -18.99 -4.61 -32.46
CA PHE A 57 -20.41 -4.51 -32.81
C PHE A 57 -21.27 -5.28 -31.79
N GLU A 58 -22.26 -4.60 -31.24
CA GLU A 58 -23.25 -5.18 -30.31
C GLU A 58 -24.67 -4.79 -30.68
N THR A 59 -25.64 -5.54 -30.16
CA THR A 59 -27.07 -5.23 -30.35
C THR A 59 -27.50 -4.15 -29.35
N ASP A 60 -27.93 -3.00 -29.85
CA ASP A 60 -28.50 -1.94 -29.02
C ASP A 60 -29.81 -2.40 -28.37
N PRO A 61 -29.90 -2.45 -27.02
CA PRO A 61 -31.10 -2.92 -26.33
C PRO A 61 -32.33 -2.04 -26.57
N LEU A 62 -32.15 -0.78 -26.99
CA LEU A 62 -33.25 0.14 -27.24
C LEU A 62 -33.82 0.01 -28.66
N THR A 63 -32.95 -0.20 -29.65
CA THR A 63 -33.33 -0.16 -31.07
C THR A 63 -33.29 -1.51 -31.77
N GLY A 64 -32.63 -2.51 -31.17
CA GLY A 64 -32.39 -3.82 -31.78
C GLY A 64 -31.38 -3.81 -32.93
N ARG A 65 -30.75 -2.65 -33.22
CA ARG A 65 -29.78 -2.51 -34.32
C ARG A 65 -28.39 -2.90 -33.86
N GLN A 66 -27.57 -3.36 -34.80
CA GLN A 66 -26.13 -3.47 -34.57
C GLN A 66 -25.53 -2.05 -34.50
N VAL A 67 -24.81 -1.78 -33.43
CA VAL A 67 -24.09 -0.53 -33.18
C VAL A 67 -22.65 -0.84 -32.81
N GLU A 68 -21.72 0.03 -33.18
CA GLU A 68 -20.33 -0.09 -32.74
C GLU A 68 -20.19 0.48 -31.32
N VAL A 69 -19.64 -0.33 -30.43
CA VAL A 69 -19.46 -0.03 -29.01
C VAL A 69 -17.97 0.02 -28.69
N LEU A 70 -17.52 1.15 -28.15
CA LEU A 70 -16.19 1.28 -27.59
C LEU A 70 -16.20 0.73 -26.16
N TRP A 71 -15.47 -0.37 -25.94
CA TRP A 71 -15.07 -0.81 -24.62
C TRP A 71 -13.69 -0.26 -24.30
N VAL A 72 -13.56 0.52 -23.23
CA VAL A 72 -12.28 1.11 -22.80
C VAL A 72 -12.12 0.97 -21.30
N LYS A 73 -10.88 0.78 -20.81
CA LYS A 73 -10.64 0.71 -19.37
C LYS A 73 -11.17 1.97 -18.68
N GLY A 74 -12.05 1.77 -17.70
CA GLY A 74 -12.62 2.85 -16.90
C GLY A 74 -11.65 3.42 -15.86
N SER A 75 -11.99 4.59 -15.31
CA SER A 75 -11.09 5.36 -14.43
C SER A 75 -10.68 4.62 -13.14
N GLY A 76 -9.38 4.56 -12.84
CA GLY A 76 -8.84 4.02 -11.58
C GLY A 76 -8.70 2.48 -11.48
N GLY A 77 -8.82 1.74 -12.59
CA GLY A 77 -8.55 0.30 -12.63
C GLY A 77 -7.10 -0.04 -12.99
N ASP A 78 -6.56 -1.12 -12.41
CA ASP A 78 -5.25 -1.73 -12.76
C ASP A 78 -5.46 -2.75 -13.89
N LEU A 79 -4.72 -2.59 -15.00
CA LEU A 79 -4.81 -3.48 -16.16
C LEU A 79 -4.49 -4.95 -15.80
N ARG A 80 -3.61 -5.20 -14.83
CA ARG A 80 -3.17 -6.55 -14.42
C ARG A 80 -4.29 -7.41 -13.84
N THR A 81 -5.24 -6.77 -13.16
CA THR A 81 -6.31 -7.43 -12.40
C THR A 81 -7.69 -7.07 -12.94
N SER A 82 -7.72 -6.52 -14.17
CA SER A 82 -8.94 -6.05 -14.78
C SER A 82 -9.85 -7.22 -15.14
N LYS A 83 -11.13 -7.01 -14.86
CA LYS A 83 -12.26 -7.85 -15.23
C LYS A 83 -13.22 -7.03 -16.07
N ARG A 84 -14.29 -7.64 -16.59
CA ARG A 84 -15.28 -6.97 -17.45
C ARG A 84 -15.86 -5.71 -16.81
N GLU A 85 -16.15 -5.76 -15.51
CA GLU A 85 -16.68 -4.63 -14.75
C GLU A 85 -15.73 -3.43 -14.66
N ASN A 86 -14.46 -3.59 -15.02
CA ASN A 86 -13.49 -2.49 -15.02
C ASN A 86 -13.52 -1.67 -16.33
N PHE A 87 -14.24 -2.12 -17.35
CA PHE A 87 -14.36 -1.44 -18.65
C PHE A 87 -15.68 -0.67 -18.77
N SER A 88 -15.61 0.57 -19.26
CA SER A 88 -16.76 1.37 -19.65
C SER A 88 -17.11 1.09 -21.11
N SER A 89 -18.40 0.98 -21.41
CA SER A 89 -18.93 0.81 -22.77
C SER A 89 -19.64 2.08 -23.24
N LEU A 90 -19.29 2.56 -24.44
CA LEU A 90 -19.86 3.78 -25.03
C LEU A 90 -20.28 3.54 -26.49
N TYR A 91 -21.40 4.12 -26.90
CA TYR A 91 -21.81 4.20 -28.30
C TYR A 91 -20.75 5.01 -29.07
N GLN A 92 -20.02 4.35 -29.98
CA GLN A 92 -18.86 4.93 -30.66
C GLN A 92 -19.26 6.10 -31.58
N ASP A 93 -20.40 6.00 -32.26
CA ASP A 93 -20.97 7.07 -33.08
C ASP A 93 -21.28 8.34 -32.27
N LYS A 94 -22.00 8.19 -31.14
CA LYS A 94 -22.32 9.32 -30.25
C LYS A 94 -21.08 9.97 -29.65
N LEU A 95 -20.04 9.19 -29.36
CA LEU A 95 -18.77 9.70 -28.86
C LEU A 95 -18.02 10.50 -29.94
N ILE A 96 -18.11 10.10 -31.21
CA ILE A 96 -17.60 10.89 -32.34
C ILE A 96 -18.41 12.17 -32.54
N GLU A 97 -19.74 12.12 -32.43
CA GLU A 97 -20.62 13.31 -32.53
C GLU A 97 -20.31 14.39 -31.47
N LEU A 98 -19.71 14.01 -30.33
CA LEU A 98 -19.22 14.98 -29.36
C LEU A 98 -18.17 15.95 -29.94
N GLN A 99 -17.48 15.60 -31.03
CA GLN A 99 -16.53 16.49 -31.71
C GLN A 99 -17.23 17.73 -32.28
N ASP A 100 -18.42 17.56 -32.87
CA ASP A 100 -19.20 18.67 -33.42
C ASP A 100 -19.75 19.57 -32.31
N LEU A 101 -20.22 18.96 -31.22
CA LEU A 101 -20.63 19.70 -30.03
C LEU A 101 -19.46 20.52 -29.47
N TYR A 102 -18.29 19.91 -29.34
CA TYR A 102 -17.10 20.58 -28.85
C TYR A 102 -16.70 21.75 -29.77
N ALA A 103 -16.63 21.52 -31.07
CA ALA A 103 -16.30 22.54 -32.08
C ALA A 103 -17.30 23.71 -32.11
N SER A 104 -18.56 23.49 -31.69
CA SER A 104 -19.57 24.55 -31.60
C SER A 104 -19.42 25.48 -30.38
N LYS A 105 -18.58 25.11 -29.39
CA LYS A 105 -18.36 25.91 -28.19
C LYS A 105 -17.47 27.13 -28.48
N PRO A 106 -17.72 28.28 -27.85
CA PRO A 106 -16.95 29.51 -28.11
C PRO A 106 -15.55 29.50 -27.48
N ASP A 107 -15.30 28.62 -26.51
CA ASP A 107 -14.11 28.58 -25.66
C ASP A 107 -13.37 27.23 -25.77
N THR A 108 -13.15 26.72 -26.99
CA THR A 108 -12.37 25.50 -27.23
C THR A 108 -10.86 25.73 -27.11
N GLY A 109 -10.11 24.66 -26.88
CA GLY A 109 -8.65 24.63 -26.88
C GLY A 109 -8.10 23.87 -25.68
N LEU A 110 -6.77 23.67 -25.67
CA LEU A 110 -6.07 22.99 -24.59
C LEU A 110 -6.28 23.72 -23.26
N LYS A 111 -6.69 22.98 -22.21
CA LYS A 111 -6.97 23.53 -20.87
C LYS A 111 -8.14 24.52 -20.80
N SER A 112 -9.03 24.47 -21.78
CA SER A 112 -10.21 25.34 -21.77
C SER A 112 -11.35 24.79 -20.90
N PRO A 113 -12.27 25.66 -20.42
CA PRO A 113 -13.49 25.20 -19.75
C PRO A 113 -14.35 24.30 -20.64
N ALA A 114 -14.37 24.55 -21.96
CA ALA A 114 -15.04 23.67 -22.92
C ALA A 114 -14.47 22.25 -22.89
N GLU A 115 -13.13 22.11 -22.86
CA GLU A 115 -12.46 20.80 -22.81
C GLU A 115 -12.83 20.05 -21.52
N ASP A 116 -12.76 20.73 -20.37
CA ASP A 116 -13.10 20.12 -19.07
C ASP A 116 -14.58 19.66 -19.02
N GLN A 117 -15.48 20.40 -19.66
CA GLN A 117 -16.90 20.04 -19.76
C GLN A 117 -17.13 18.74 -20.55
N MET A 118 -16.26 18.40 -21.50
CA MET A 118 -16.43 17.19 -22.32
C MET A 118 -16.36 15.91 -21.50
N VAL A 119 -15.63 15.91 -20.37
CA VAL A 119 -15.57 14.74 -19.46
C VAL A 119 -16.95 14.37 -18.94
N GLY A 120 -17.80 15.37 -18.64
CA GLY A 120 -19.18 15.15 -18.22
C GLY A 120 -20.07 14.60 -19.34
N MET A 121 -19.71 14.88 -20.60
CA MET A 121 -20.51 14.46 -21.76
C MET A 121 -20.38 12.97 -22.08
N TYR A 122 -19.30 12.30 -21.65
CA TYR A 122 -19.10 10.87 -21.93
C TYR A 122 -20.25 10.00 -21.39
N ALA A 123 -20.85 10.35 -20.27
CA ALA A 123 -21.98 9.61 -19.68
C ALA A 123 -23.23 9.61 -20.58
N HIS A 124 -23.41 10.61 -21.44
CA HIS A 124 -24.50 10.64 -22.42
C HIS A 124 -24.30 9.65 -23.58
N THR A 125 -23.08 9.13 -23.72
CA THR A 125 -22.70 8.16 -24.74
C THR A 125 -22.64 6.74 -24.19
N THR A 126 -22.95 6.52 -22.90
CA THR A 126 -22.89 5.19 -22.26
C THR A 126 -23.78 4.18 -22.97
N PHE A 127 -23.20 3.04 -23.35
CA PHE A 127 -23.91 1.89 -23.89
C PHE A 127 -24.41 0.99 -22.76
N ASN A 128 -25.65 0.50 -22.90
CA ASN A 128 -26.28 -0.49 -22.03
C ASN A 128 -26.19 -0.18 -20.51
N LEU A 129 -26.37 1.09 -20.15
CA LEU A 129 -26.37 1.56 -18.75
C LEU A 129 -25.14 1.13 -17.94
N ASN A 130 -24.00 0.89 -18.59
CA ASN A 130 -22.78 0.47 -17.91
C ASN A 130 -22.37 1.54 -16.86
N PRO A 131 -22.35 1.19 -15.57
CA PRO A 131 -22.13 2.17 -14.50
C PRO A 131 -20.67 2.56 -14.35
N ARG A 132 -19.75 1.90 -15.07
CA ARG A 132 -18.32 2.15 -14.96
C ARG A 132 -17.96 3.51 -15.57
N PRO A 133 -17.42 4.46 -14.80
CA PRO A 133 -16.99 5.75 -15.34
C PRO A 133 -15.85 5.57 -16.35
N SER A 134 -15.97 6.22 -17.51
CA SER A 134 -14.95 6.20 -18.54
C SER A 134 -13.69 6.98 -18.14
N SER A 135 -12.55 6.66 -18.76
CA SER A 135 -11.31 7.43 -18.55
C SER A 135 -11.40 8.79 -19.21
N ILE A 136 -10.61 9.76 -18.71
CA ILE A 136 -10.38 11.04 -19.40
C ILE A 136 -9.77 10.82 -20.80
N ASP A 137 -9.02 9.72 -20.96
CA ASP A 137 -8.32 9.33 -22.19
C ASP A 137 -9.23 8.66 -23.22
N THR A 138 -10.52 8.50 -22.92
CA THR A 138 -11.49 7.86 -23.82
C THR A 138 -11.46 8.43 -25.25
N PRO A 139 -11.29 9.75 -25.49
CA PRO A 139 -11.11 10.31 -26.83
C PRO A 139 -9.89 9.76 -27.59
N LEU A 140 -8.77 9.48 -26.92
CA LEU A 140 -7.56 8.93 -27.55
C LEU A 140 -7.84 7.54 -28.15
N HIS A 141 -8.72 6.77 -27.51
CA HIS A 141 -9.12 5.44 -27.97
C HIS A 141 -10.21 5.47 -29.04
N SER A 142 -11.13 6.44 -28.93
CA SER A 142 -12.26 6.58 -29.83
C SER A 142 -11.88 7.18 -31.17
N PHE A 143 -11.03 8.21 -31.19
CA PHE A 143 -10.84 9.04 -32.38
C PHE A 143 -9.80 8.48 -33.35
N LEU A 144 -8.97 7.54 -32.91
CA LEU A 144 -8.08 6.74 -33.76
C LEU A 144 -8.88 5.69 -34.54
N SER A 145 -8.47 5.40 -35.76
CA SER A 145 -9.23 4.51 -36.66
C SER A 145 -9.22 3.03 -36.25
N GLY A 146 -8.13 2.53 -35.64
CA GLY A 146 -7.98 1.11 -35.32
C GLY A 146 -9.04 0.58 -34.35
N ARG A 147 -9.56 -0.62 -34.61
CA ARG A 147 -10.54 -1.28 -33.72
C ARG A 147 -10.00 -1.54 -32.33
N HIS A 148 -8.70 -1.76 -32.22
CA HIS A 148 -8.04 -2.05 -30.99
C HIS A 148 -6.96 -1.01 -30.71
N VAL A 149 -6.93 -0.49 -29.48
CA VAL A 149 -5.98 0.56 -29.11
C VAL A 149 -5.36 0.26 -27.76
N ASP A 150 -4.03 0.34 -27.69
CA ASP A 150 -3.23 0.16 -26.50
C ASP A 150 -2.43 1.43 -26.20
N HIS A 151 -2.76 2.09 -25.09
CA HIS A 151 -2.05 3.24 -24.55
C HIS A 151 -1.24 2.79 -23.32
N MET A 152 0.09 2.78 -23.42
CA MET A 152 0.98 2.19 -22.42
C MET A 152 2.05 3.16 -21.94
N HIS A 153 2.60 2.89 -20.76
CA HIS A 153 3.58 3.73 -20.05
C HIS A 153 4.90 3.00 -19.72
N PRO A 154 5.60 2.41 -20.71
CA PRO A 154 6.82 1.67 -20.45
C PRO A 154 8.01 2.59 -20.23
N ASN A 155 8.85 2.29 -19.24
CA ASN A 155 10.00 3.14 -18.87
C ASN A 155 10.91 3.47 -20.06
N SER A 156 11.10 2.56 -21.01
CA SER A 156 11.93 2.78 -22.20
C SER A 156 11.36 3.84 -23.15
N ILE A 157 10.04 3.85 -23.35
CA ILE A 157 9.37 4.89 -24.16
C ILE A 157 9.35 6.22 -23.39
N ILE A 158 9.03 6.20 -22.10
CA ILE A 158 9.03 7.42 -21.28
C ILE A 158 10.43 8.04 -21.24
N ALA A 159 11.50 7.24 -21.21
CA ALA A 159 12.89 7.73 -21.27
C ALA A 159 13.16 8.54 -22.55
N ILE A 160 12.67 8.06 -23.69
CA ILE A 160 12.74 8.79 -24.97
C ILE A 160 11.87 10.05 -24.91
N ALA A 161 10.62 9.93 -24.41
CA ALA A 161 9.68 11.04 -24.30
C ALA A 161 10.14 12.15 -23.33
N ALA A 162 10.96 11.79 -22.34
CA ALA A 162 11.55 12.68 -21.34
C ALA A 162 12.98 13.12 -21.70
N SER A 163 13.47 12.83 -22.90
CA SER A 163 14.72 13.36 -23.42
C SER A 163 14.53 14.74 -24.05
N LYS A 164 15.53 15.61 -23.90
CA LYS A 164 15.54 16.96 -24.48
C LYS A 164 15.24 16.98 -25.99
N ASN A 165 15.74 16.00 -26.74
CA ASN A 165 15.56 15.86 -28.19
C ASN A 165 14.60 14.70 -28.56
N CYS A 166 13.55 14.48 -27.77
CA CYS A 166 12.61 13.37 -27.91
C CYS A 166 12.02 13.19 -29.32
N GLU A 167 11.62 14.26 -30.02
CA GLU A 167 11.07 14.17 -31.39
C GLU A 167 12.09 13.57 -32.37
N LYS A 168 13.35 14.05 -32.30
CA LYS A 168 14.45 13.54 -33.14
C LYS A 168 14.74 12.06 -32.82
N LEU A 169 14.81 11.71 -31.54
CA LEU A 169 15.03 10.32 -31.10
C LEU A 169 13.89 9.40 -31.54
N THR A 170 12.64 9.87 -31.45
CA THR A 170 11.47 9.13 -31.94
C THR A 170 11.62 8.81 -33.42
N LYS A 171 12.02 9.81 -34.23
CA LYS A 171 12.25 9.61 -35.67
C LYS A 171 13.42 8.66 -35.95
N GLU A 172 14.52 8.76 -35.20
CA GLU A 172 15.69 7.89 -35.32
C GLU A 172 15.35 6.42 -35.02
N ILE A 173 14.62 6.19 -33.93
CA ILE A 173 14.33 4.83 -33.43
C ILE A 173 13.21 4.20 -34.26
N PHE A 174 12.12 4.92 -34.55
CA PHE A 174 10.90 4.33 -35.09
C PHE A 174 10.61 4.68 -36.56
N GLY A 175 11.34 5.63 -37.15
CA GLY A 175 11.12 6.02 -38.54
C GLY A 175 9.74 6.66 -38.74
N ASP A 176 8.99 6.20 -39.74
CA ASP A 176 7.62 6.69 -40.03
C ASP A 176 6.52 5.86 -39.36
N GLU A 177 6.88 4.80 -38.64
CA GLU A 177 5.92 3.89 -37.99
C GLU A 177 5.34 4.48 -36.69
N MET A 178 6.11 5.30 -35.98
CA MET A 178 5.66 6.04 -34.80
C MET A 178 5.78 7.55 -35.05
N ALA A 179 4.65 8.24 -35.05
CA ALA A 179 4.61 9.70 -35.09
C ALA A 179 4.86 10.30 -33.70
N TYR A 180 4.98 11.63 -33.62
CA TYR A 180 5.22 12.34 -32.37
C TYR A 180 4.16 13.43 -32.15
N VAL A 181 3.68 13.53 -30.91
CA VAL A 181 2.90 14.67 -30.43
C VAL A 181 3.66 15.30 -29.25
N PRO A 182 3.86 16.64 -29.24
CA PRO A 182 4.42 17.30 -28.07
C PRO A 182 3.53 17.07 -26.85
N TRP A 183 4.07 17.32 -25.66
CA TRP A 183 3.28 17.20 -24.44
C TRP A 183 1.99 18.01 -24.54
N MET A 184 0.88 17.34 -24.23
CA MET A 184 -0.44 17.92 -24.11
C MET A 184 -1.12 17.25 -22.92
N ARG A 185 -1.96 18.01 -22.21
CA ARG A 185 -2.82 17.47 -21.16
C ARG A 185 -3.70 16.34 -21.73
N PRO A 186 -3.80 15.17 -21.06
CA PRO A 186 -4.69 14.10 -21.51
C PRO A 186 -6.16 14.55 -21.47
N GLY A 187 -6.89 14.26 -22.54
CA GLY A 187 -8.25 14.75 -22.70
C GLY A 187 -8.73 14.81 -24.16
N PHE A 188 -9.74 15.64 -24.39
CA PHE A 188 -10.43 15.76 -25.67
C PHE A 188 -9.52 16.33 -26.78
N GLU A 189 -8.73 17.36 -26.46
CA GLU A 189 -7.81 18.01 -27.41
C GLU A 189 -6.69 17.07 -27.86
N LEU A 190 -6.14 16.28 -26.93
CA LEU A 190 -5.13 15.28 -27.27
C LEU A 190 -5.70 14.22 -28.22
N GLY A 191 -6.94 13.77 -28.00
CA GLY A 191 -7.62 12.87 -28.93
C GLY A 191 -7.77 13.46 -30.34
N LEU A 192 -8.15 14.74 -30.45
CA LEU A 192 -8.26 15.44 -31.73
C LEU A 192 -6.89 15.60 -32.42
N ALA A 193 -5.85 15.94 -31.66
CA ALA A 193 -4.49 16.05 -32.16
C ALA A 193 -3.99 14.72 -32.73
N MET A 194 -4.24 13.61 -32.02
CA MET A 194 -3.88 12.26 -32.49
C MET A 194 -4.59 11.88 -33.78
N LYS A 195 -5.89 12.13 -33.89
CA LYS A 195 -6.67 11.91 -35.12
C LYS A 195 -6.09 12.70 -36.31
N HIS A 196 -5.68 13.95 -36.08
CA HIS A 196 -5.04 14.76 -37.13
C HIS A 196 -3.66 14.24 -37.53
N ILE A 197 -2.89 13.74 -36.57
CA ILE A 197 -1.58 13.11 -36.83
C ILE A 197 -1.77 11.84 -37.65
N GLU A 198 -2.69 10.96 -37.27
CA GLU A 198 -3.02 9.74 -38.03
C GLU A 198 -3.41 10.07 -39.48
N ALA A 199 -4.26 11.08 -39.68
CA ALA A 199 -4.68 11.51 -41.01
C ALA A 199 -3.52 12.05 -41.88
N LYS A 200 -2.53 12.71 -41.27
CA LYS A 200 -1.34 13.23 -41.96
C LYS A 200 -0.25 12.19 -42.20
N HIS A 201 -0.21 11.15 -41.36
CA HIS A 201 0.82 10.12 -41.36
C HIS A 201 0.18 8.73 -41.48
N PRO A 202 -0.36 8.35 -42.66
CA PRO A 202 -1.12 7.09 -42.83
C PRO A 202 -0.26 5.82 -42.63
N ALA A 203 1.07 5.95 -42.67
CA ALA A 203 2.01 4.88 -42.35
C ALA A 203 2.20 4.68 -40.84
N ALA A 204 1.82 5.65 -40.02
CA ALA A 204 1.92 5.54 -38.57
C ALA A 204 0.97 4.46 -38.05
N ARG A 205 1.46 3.71 -37.05
CA ARG A 205 0.68 2.74 -36.27
C ARG A 205 0.77 3.02 -34.77
N ALA A 206 1.56 4.03 -34.40
CA ALA A 206 1.72 4.49 -33.04
C ALA A 206 2.03 6.00 -33.00
N ILE A 207 1.80 6.61 -31.83
CA ILE A 207 2.17 7.99 -31.55
C ILE A 207 2.91 8.03 -30.20
N MET A 208 4.15 8.55 -30.23
CA MET A 208 4.91 8.96 -29.06
C MET A 208 4.29 10.23 -28.49
N MET A 209 4.03 10.25 -27.18
CA MET A 209 3.52 11.43 -26.48
C MET A 209 4.61 12.02 -25.59
N GLY A 210 4.99 13.28 -25.84
CA GLY A 210 6.00 13.98 -25.05
C GLY A 210 5.74 13.91 -23.55
N GLN A 211 6.77 13.55 -22.77
CA GLN A 211 6.73 13.44 -21.30
C GLN A 211 5.58 12.55 -20.75
N HIS A 212 5.07 11.62 -21.55
CA HIS A 212 4.03 10.68 -21.16
C HIS A 212 4.44 9.29 -21.68
N GLY A 213 3.54 8.53 -22.29
CA GLY A 213 3.86 7.23 -22.88
C GLY A 213 3.69 7.22 -24.39
N PHE A 214 3.15 6.12 -24.91
CA PHE A 214 2.75 6.04 -26.31
C PHE A 214 1.37 5.40 -26.45
N ILE A 215 0.81 5.51 -27.64
CA ILE A 215 -0.41 4.83 -28.03
C ILE A 215 -0.15 4.11 -29.35
N SER A 216 -0.70 2.90 -29.49
CA SER A 216 -0.63 2.11 -30.72
C SER A 216 -1.97 1.47 -31.01
N TRP A 217 -2.23 1.16 -32.29
CA TRP A 217 -3.51 0.63 -32.71
C TRP A 217 -3.37 -0.32 -33.89
N ASP A 218 -4.33 -1.24 -33.99
CA ASP A 218 -4.53 -2.14 -35.13
C ASP A 218 -6.01 -2.57 -35.21
N ASP A 219 -6.39 -3.23 -36.30
CA ASP A 219 -7.73 -3.80 -36.47
C ASP A 219 -7.85 -5.23 -35.91
N ASP A 220 -6.72 -5.88 -35.63
CA ASP A 220 -6.61 -7.18 -34.96
C ASP A 220 -5.99 -7.00 -33.55
N ASP A 221 -6.55 -7.68 -32.55
CA ASP A 221 -6.15 -7.51 -31.15
C ASP A 221 -4.79 -8.13 -30.81
N LYS A 222 -4.45 -9.28 -31.41
CA LYS A 222 -3.14 -9.92 -31.30
C LYS A 222 -2.09 -9.09 -32.00
N THR A 223 -2.39 -8.58 -33.18
CA THR A 223 -1.48 -7.71 -33.93
C THR A 223 -1.20 -6.41 -33.17
N CYS A 224 -2.23 -5.79 -32.57
CA CYS A 224 -2.07 -4.63 -31.68
C CYS A 224 -1.18 -4.94 -30.46
N TYR A 225 -1.36 -6.12 -29.84
CA TYR A 225 -0.52 -6.59 -28.74
C TYR A 225 0.95 -6.78 -29.17
N GLU A 226 1.18 -7.44 -30.31
CA GLU A 226 2.51 -7.69 -30.87
C GLU A 226 3.23 -6.40 -31.29
N LEU A 227 2.50 -5.46 -31.89
CA LEU A 227 2.98 -4.12 -32.21
C LEU A 227 3.43 -3.39 -30.92
N THR A 228 2.59 -3.40 -29.89
CA THR A 228 2.92 -2.81 -28.59
C THR A 228 4.23 -3.37 -28.04
N LEU A 229 4.39 -4.70 -28.00
CA LEU A 229 5.63 -5.31 -27.50
C LEU A 229 6.85 -4.96 -28.35
N ARG A 230 6.73 -5.01 -29.67
CA ARG A 230 7.85 -4.72 -30.60
C ARG A 230 8.35 -3.30 -30.48
N LEU A 231 7.45 -2.32 -30.31
CA LEU A 231 7.85 -0.93 -30.14
C LEU A 231 8.60 -0.73 -28.81
N ILE A 232 8.16 -1.39 -27.73
CA ILE A 232 8.83 -1.36 -26.42
C ILE A 232 10.19 -2.05 -26.48
N GLU A 233 10.28 -3.19 -27.15
CA GLU A 233 11.52 -3.94 -27.36
C GLU A 233 12.54 -3.06 -28.08
N LYS A 234 12.15 -2.46 -29.22
CA LYS A 234 13.02 -1.59 -30.02
C LYS A 234 13.54 -0.39 -29.23
N ALA A 235 12.69 0.23 -28.41
CA ALA A 235 13.10 1.31 -27.50
C ALA A 235 14.13 0.83 -26.48
N SER A 236 13.89 -0.33 -25.89
CA SER A 236 14.73 -0.92 -24.84
C SER A 236 16.09 -1.33 -25.38
N GLU A 237 16.14 -1.97 -26.55
CA GLU A 237 17.38 -2.35 -27.22
C GLU A 237 18.24 -1.12 -27.54
N PHE A 238 17.63 -0.07 -28.08
CA PHE A 238 18.36 1.17 -28.40
C PHE A 238 18.96 1.82 -27.14
N ILE A 239 18.16 1.94 -26.08
CA ILE A 239 18.63 2.50 -24.81
C ILE A 239 19.76 1.67 -24.24
N GLU A 240 19.61 0.34 -24.23
CA GLU A 240 20.58 -0.51 -23.56
C GLU A 240 21.89 -0.60 -24.34
N GLN A 241 21.84 -0.59 -25.68
CA GLN A 241 23.03 -0.44 -26.51
C GLN A 241 23.79 0.86 -26.20
N LYS A 242 23.08 2.00 -26.09
CA LYS A 242 23.70 3.29 -25.76
C LYS A 242 24.24 3.32 -24.33
N TYR A 243 23.49 2.79 -23.39
CA TYR A 243 23.89 2.67 -21.99
C TYR A 243 25.19 1.87 -21.84
N GLN A 244 25.28 0.70 -22.47
CA GLN A 244 26.51 -0.12 -22.46
C GLN A 244 27.67 0.57 -23.20
N ALA A 245 27.41 1.18 -24.36
CA ALA A 245 28.42 1.93 -25.12
C ALA A 245 29.00 3.12 -24.33
N ASN A 246 28.20 3.72 -23.45
CA ASN A 246 28.60 4.84 -22.61
C ASN A 246 29.25 4.42 -21.28
N GLY A 247 29.49 3.12 -21.04
CA GLY A 247 30.18 2.61 -19.84
C GLY A 247 29.26 1.99 -18.77
N GLY A 248 27.96 1.86 -19.05
CA GLY A 248 27.00 1.16 -18.20
C GLY A 248 26.94 1.69 -16.77
N ASP A 249 26.91 0.79 -15.79
CA ASP A 249 26.82 1.12 -14.36
C ASP A 249 27.99 1.97 -13.86
N ALA A 250 29.15 1.91 -14.51
CA ALA A 250 30.34 2.65 -14.07
C ALA A 250 30.23 4.16 -14.36
N SER A 251 29.41 4.56 -15.34
CA SER A 251 29.33 5.94 -15.84
C SER A 251 27.95 6.58 -15.71
N VAL A 252 26.88 5.78 -15.67
CA VAL A 252 25.51 6.30 -15.59
C VAL A 252 25.34 7.21 -14.38
N PHE A 253 24.55 8.28 -14.54
CA PHE A 253 24.34 9.30 -13.51
C PHE A 253 25.65 9.96 -13.01
N GLY A 254 26.64 10.11 -13.90
CA GLY A 254 27.94 10.69 -13.56
C GLY A 254 28.80 9.77 -12.68
N GLY A 255 28.50 8.47 -12.65
CA GLY A 255 29.24 7.44 -11.91
C GLY A 255 29.01 7.47 -10.39
N PRO A 256 29.53 6.47 -9.67
CA PRO A 256 29.37 6.35 -8.23
C PRO A 256 30.16 7.41 -7.47
N LYS A 257 29.49 8.10 -6.55
CA LYS A 257 30.07 9.05 -5.59
C LYS A 257 30.22 8.44 -4.19
N TYR A 258 29.30 7.57 -3.80
CA TYR A 258 29.29 6.86 -2.52
C TYR A 258 29.27 5.35 -2.74
N GLN A 259 29.56 4.59 -1.68
CA GLN A 259 29.41 3.13 -1.70
C GLN A 259 28.19 2.72 -0.88
N SER A 260 27.45 1.72 -1.35
CA SER A 260 26.38 1.08 -0.58
C SER A 260 26.94 0.46 0.70
N LEU A 261 26.26 0.66 1.83
CA LEU A 261 26.59 -0.08 3.03
C LEU A 261 26.14 -1.55 2.88
N PRO A 262 26.78 -2.50 3.57
CA PRO A 262 26.29 -3.88 3.64
C PRO A 262 24.83 -3.95 4.12
N GLU A 263 24.06 -4.92 3.63
CA GLU A 263 22.62 -5.02 3.94
C GLU A 263 22.33 -5.00 5.45
N THR A 264 23.09 -5.76 6.25
CA THR A 264 22.93 -5.81 7.71
C THR A 264 23.09 -4.42 8.35
N GLU A 265 24.06 -3.63 7.91
CA GLU A 265 24.30 -2.28 8.42
C GLU A 265 23.20 -1.32 7.95
N ARG A 266 22.77 -1.41 6.69
CA ARG A 266 21.61 -0.64 6.19
C ARG A 266 20.37 -0.88 7.04
N ARG A 267 20.03 -2.16 7.29
CA ARG A 267 18.88 -2.55 8.10
C ARG A 267 18.94 -1.99 9.52
N GLN A 268 20.11 -2.05 10.17
CA GLN A 268 20.30 -1.50 11.51
C GLN A 268 20.11 0.02 11.56
N ILE A 269 20.70 0.74 10.60
CA ILE A 269 20.57 2.20 10.49
C ILE A 269 19.12 2.58 10.18
N LEU A 270 18.48 1.89 9.23
CA LEU A 270 17.09 2.11 8.83
C LEU A 270 16.13 1.87 10.01
N ALA A 271 16.23 0.72 10.70
CA ALA A 271 15.42 0.44 11.89
C ALA A 271 15.58 1.50 12.98
N SER A 272 16.79 2.08 13.11
CA SER A 272 17.07 3.13 14.08
C SER A 272 16.51 4.50 13.67
N ILE A 273 16.43 4.82 12.37
CA ILE A 273 16.05 6.16 11.88
C ILE A 273 14.58 6.28 11.48
N LEU A 274 13.98 5.17 11.03
CA LEU A 274 12.62 5.15 10.49
C LEU A 274 11.56 5.66 11.47
N PRO A 275 11.55 5.27 12.76
CA PRO A 275 10.58 5.79 13.70
C PRO A 275 10.64 7.32 13.81
N TYR A 276 11.85 7.87 13.93
CA TYR A 276 12.04 9.32 13.93
C TYR A 276 11.54 9.97 12.64
N LEU A 277 11.92 9.42 11.49
CA LEU A 277 11.53 9.97 10.19
C LEU A 277 10.01 9.91 9.98
N ARG A 278 9.36 8.79 10.34
CA ARG A 278 7.90 8.63 10.32
C ARG A 278 7.25 9.70 11.18
N GLY A 279 7.79 9.95 12.37
CA GLY A 279 7.36 11.01 13.27
C GLY A 279 7.38 12.40 12.62
N GLN A 280 8.51 12.76 12.00
CA GLN A 280 8.68 14.05 11.33
C GLN A 280 7.69 14.23 10.17
N VAL A 281 7.45 13.21 9.35
CA VAL A 281 6.51 13.35 8.21
C VAL A 281 5.04 13.22 8.61
N SER A 282 4.75 12.78 9.84
CA SER A 282 3.38 12.46 10.31
C SER A 282 2.73 13.54 11.19
N GLU A 283 3.20 14.79 11.11
CA GLU A 283 2.71 15.89 11.97
C GLU A 283 1.22 16.23 11.76
N GLN A 284 0.72 16.16 10.52
CA GLN A 284 -0.69 16.45 10.21
C GLN A 284 -1.53 15.17 10.15
N LYS A 285 -1.08 14.19 9.36
CA LYS A 285 -1.68 12.86 9.25
C LYS A 285 -0.56 11.82 9.29
N ARG A 286 -0.85 10.65 9.87
CA ARG A 286 0.11 9.54 9.92
C ARG A 286 0.40 8.98 8.53
N PHE A 287 1.64 8.56 8.35
CA PHE A 287 2.10 7.83 7.17
C PHE A 287 2.58 6.42 7.52
N ILE A 288 2.50 5.54 6.52
CA ILE A 288 3.05 4.19 6.51
C ILE A 288 4.21 4.16 5.52
N GLY A 289 5.32 3.53 5.92
CA GLY A 289 6.56 3.50 5.16
C GLY A 289 6.74 2.23 4.31
N THR A 290 7.45 2.38 3.21
CA THR A 290 8.04 1.29 2.40
C THR A 290 9.50 1.62 2.13
N ILE A 291 10.39 0.66 2.35
CA ILE A 291 11.82 0.77 2.05
C ILE A 291 12.09 0.08 0.71
N GLN A 292 12.88 0.72 -0.14
CA GLN A 292 13.45 0.11 -1.34
C GLN A 292 14.96 0.33 -1.33
N ASP A 293 15.72 -0.76 -1.35
CA ASP A 293 17.20 -0.74 -1.35
C ASP A 293 17.78 -1.76 -2.35
N ASP A 294 17.07 -1.98 -3.46
CA ASP A 294 17.59 -2.79 -4.56
C ASP A 294 18.75 -2.09 -5.30
N GLU A 295 19.40 -2.83 -6.19
CA GLU A 295 20.57 -2.36 -6.93
C GLU A 295 20.28 -1.10 -7.76
N LYS A 296 19.07 -0.96 -8.30
CA LYS A 296 18.68 0.19 -9.14
C LYS A 296 18.63 1.47 -8.32
N ILE A 297 17.96 1.41 -7.17
CA ILE A 297 17.89 2.54 -6.24
C ILE A 297 19.24 2.84 -5.63
N LEU A 298 19.98 1.83 -5.17
CA LEU A 298 21.30 2.02 -4.59
C LEU A 298 22.27 2.65 -5.59
N ARG A 299 22.24 2.23 -6.85
CA ARG A 299 23.01 2.87 -7.93
C ARG A 299 22.66 4.34 -8.06
N PHE A 300 21.37 4.67 -8.08
CA PHE A 300 20.91 6.05 -8.21
C PHE A 300 21.33 6.90 -7.01
N VAL A 301 20.96 6.54 -5.78
CA VAL A 301 21.22 7.39 -4.59
C VAL A 301 22.70 7.58 -4.29
N ASN A 302 23.56 6.67 -4.76
CA ASN A 302 25.00 6.76 -4.60
C ASN A 302 25.71 7.53 -5.72
N SER A 303 25.01 7.92 -6.79
CA SER A 303 25.61 8.55 -7.97
C SER A 303 25.94 10.03 -7.78
N SER A 304 26.81 10.56 -8.63
CA SER A 304 27.19 11.98 -8.65
C SER A 304 26.01 12.89 -9.03
N ASP A 305 25.15 12.45 -9.94
CA ASP A 305 24.02 13.23 -10.44
C ASP A 305 22.72 13.05 -9.65
N ALA A 306 22.68 12.15 -8.66
CA ALA A 306 21.50 11.93 -7.81
C ALA A 306 20.87 13.23 -7.28
N PRO A 307 21.64 14.21 -6.74
CA PRO A 307 21.05 15.46 -6.24
C PRO A 307 20.38 16.29 -7.34
N ARG A 308 20.98 16.36 -8.54
CA ARG A 308 20.48 17.12 -9.69
C ARG A 308 19.18 16.48 -10.21
N LEU A 309 19.21 15.16 -10.44
CA LEU A 309 18.08 14.42 -10.98
C LEU A 309 16.92 14.33 -9.98
N ALA A 310 17.23 14.20 -8.69
CA ALA A 310 16.22 14.29 -7.63
C ALA A 310 15.55 15.66 -7.59
N ASP A 311 16.28 16.77 -7.79
CA ASP A 311 15.70 18.11 -7.79
C ASP A 311 14.81 18.39 -9.01
N LEU A 312 15.13 17.79 -10.17
CA LEU A 312 14.29 17.85 -11.37
C LEU A 312 12.92 17.17 -11.17
N GLY A 313 12.86 16.12 -10.36
CA GLY A 313 11.63 15.36 -10.11
C GLY A 313 11.28 14.39 -11.23
N THR A 314 10.04 13.92 -11.23
CA THR A 314 9.54 12.90 -12.18
C THR A 314 9.05 13.53 -13.49
N SER A 315 9.00 12.75 -14.59
CA SER A 315 8.65 13.27 -15.92
C SER A 315 7.21 12.97 -16.36
N CYS A 316 6.53 11.99 -15.75
CA CYS A 316 5.21 11.53 -16.19
C CYS A 316 4.07 12.01 -15.26
N PRO A 317 2.89 12.40 -15.80
CA PRO A 317 1.71 12.78 -15.02
C PRO A 317 1.33 11.80 -13.90
N ASP A 318 1.40 10.49 -14.15
CA ASP A 318 1.01 9.47 -13.16
C ASP A 318 1.92 9.45 -11.93
N HIS A 319 3.18 9.88 -12.08
CA HIS A 319 4.14 9.88 -10.99
C HIS A 319 3.79 10.97 -9.96
N PHE A 320 3.44 12.17 -10.42
CA PHE A 320 3.19 13.33 -9.55
C PHE A 320 2.07 13.12 -8.52
N LEU A 321 1.03 12.35 -8.87
CA LEU A 321 -0.08 12.08 -7.98
C LEU A 321 0.34 11.35 -6.70
N ARG A 322 1.48 10.63 -6.73
CA ARG A 322 1.97 9.80 -5.61
C ARG A 322 3.32 10.27 -5.07
N THR A 323 4.23 10.69 -5.95
CA THR A 323 5.60 11.08 -5.57
C THR A 323 5.77 12.58 -5.31
N LYS A 324 4.70 13.37 -5.49
CA LYS A 324 4.75 14.84 -5.51
C LYS A 324 5.70 15.38 -6.59
N ILE A 325 5.94 16.69 -6.58
CA ILE A 325 6.80 17.39 -7.55
C ILE A 325 8.25 16.88 -7.56
N LYS A 326 8.81 16.53 -6.39
CA LYS A 326 10.18 16.00 -6.24
C LYS A 326 10.34 15.20 -4.93
N PRO A 327 11.29 14.26 -4.85
CA PRO A 327 11.71 13.62 -3.60
C PRO A 327 12.53 14.58 -2.70
N LEU A 328 12.77 14.17 -1.46
CA LEU A 328 13.82 14.73 -0.62
C LEU A 328 15.10 13.89 -0.76
N TYR A 329 16.15 14.45 -1.37
CA TYR A 329 17.49 13.85 -1.34
C TYR A 329 18.28 14.37 -0.14
N VAL A 330 18.77 13.46 0.69
CA VAL A 330 19.52 13.78 1.91
C VAL A 330 21.01 13.53 1.64
N PRO A 331 21.86 14.57 1.52
CA PRO A 331 23.26 14.41 1.11
C PRO A 331 24.13 13.90 2.26
N TRP A 332 23.84 12.72 2.79
CA TRP A 332 24.61 12.04 3.83
C TRP A 332 25.76 11.23 3.21
N ASN A 333 26.92 11.23 3.86
CA ASN A 333 28.09 10.45 3.44
C ASN A 333 28.22 9.18 4.30
N PRO A 334 27.77 8.01 3.81
CA PRO A 334 27.81 6.76 4.58
C PRO A 334 29.20 6.32 5.03
N GLN A 335 30.27 6.80 4.38
CA GLN A 335 31.65 6.44 4.72
C GLN A 335 32.29 7.37 5.76
N LYS A 336 31.72 8.54 6.04
CA LYS A 336 32.36 9.58 6.86
C LYS A 336 31.50 10.19 7.95
N GLU A 337 30.17 10.08 7.84
CA GLU A 337 29.24 10.75 8.72
C GLU A 337 28.47 9.73 9.56
N ASP A 338 28.14 10.10 10.79
CA ASP A 338 27.44 9.24 11.74
C ASP A 338 25.91 9.40 11.66
N LEU A 339 25.22 8.62 12.48
CA LEU A 339 23.75 8.63 12.58
C LEU A 339 23.19 9.96 13.11
N GLU A 340 23.92 10.65 13.99
CA GLU A 340 23.51 11.95 14.52
C GLU A 340 23.53 13.01 13.41
N THR A 341 24.56 12.99 12.56
CA THR A 341 24.66 13.83 11.37
C THR A 341 23.54 13.53 10.38
N LEU A 342 23.20 12.26 10.15
CA LEU A 342 22.05 11.88 9.32
C LEU A 342 20.74 12.47 9.88
N ARG A 343 20.49 12.35 11.19
CA ARG A 343 19.30 12.94 11.85
C ARG A 343 19.22 14.45 11.64
N LYS A 344 20.32 15.17 11.82
CA LYS A 344 20.39 16.63 11.61
C LYS A 344 20.09 17.00 10.15
N LYS A 345 20.62 16.25 9.19
CA LYS A 345 20.36 16.47 7.75
C LYS A 345 18.92 16.16 7.36
N LEU A 346 18.32 15.11 7.92
CA LEU A 346 16.90 14.80 7.73
C LEU A 346 16.02 15.93 8.25
N ALA A 347 16.23 16.38 9.50
CA ALA A 347 15.47 17.48 10.10
C ALA A 347 15.53 18.76 9.24
N LYS A 348 16.75 19.14 8.83
CA LYS A 348 16.98 20.30 7.97
C LYS A 348 16.32 20.13 6.60
N GLY A 349 16.52 18.99 5.95
CA GLY A 349 15.99 18.69 4.63
C GLY A 349 14.46 18.67 4.59
N ILE A 350 13.80 18.13 5.61
CA ILE A 350 12.34 18.14 5.72
C ILE A 350 11.83 19.58 5.88
N ALA A 351 12.46 20.37 6.75
CA ALA A 351 12.08 21.77 6.94
C ALA A 351 12.26 22.61 5.66
N GLU A 352 13.34 22.38 4.91
CA GLU A 352 13.59 23.01 3.61
C GLU A 352 12.59 22.55 2.55
N TYR A 353 12.31 21.25 2.47
CA TYR A 353 11.32 20.69 1.55
C TYR A 353 9.94 21.32 1.75
N ARG A 354 9.49 21.48 3.00
CA ARG A 354 8.19 22.12 3.30
C ARG A 354 8.12 23.57 2.77
N LYS A 355 9.21 24.34 2.93
CA LYS A 355 9.31 25.72 2.42
C LYS A 355 9.33 25.76 0.90
N ASP A 356 10.06 24.84 0.27
CA ASP A 356 10.12 24.71 -1.18
C ASP A 356 8.73 24.37 -1.76
N TYR A 357 8.02 23.45 -1.11
CA TYR A 357 6.67 23.04 -1.51
C TYR A 357 5.66 24.19 -1.36
N GLU A 358 5.73 24.95 -0.27
CA GLU A 358 4.90 26.15 -0.08
C GLU A 358 5.18 27.24 -1.13
N LYS A 359 6.47 27.44 -1.48
CA LYS A 359 6.87 28.36 -2.54
C LYS A 359 6.38 27.91 -3.91
N TYR A 360 6.50 26.61 -4.21
CA TYR A 360 5.97 26.00 -5.42
C TYR A 360 4.45 26.20 -5.52
N TYR A 361 3.71 25.85 -4.47
CA TYR A 361 2.27 26.04 -4.42
C TYR A 361 1.88 27.51 -4.62
N SER A 362 2.54 28.43 -3.91
CA SER A 362 2.23 29.86 -3.99
C SER A 362 2.52 30.47 -5.37
N LYS A 363 3.55 29.96 -6.06
CA LYS A 363 3.96 30.41 -7.40
C LYS A 363 3.02 29.90 -8.49
N CYS A 364 2.53 28.67 -8.37
CA CYS A 364 1.78 27.99 -9.44
C CYS A 364 0.26 27.94 -9.24
N LYS A 365 -0.25 28.27 -8.03
CA LYS A 365 -1.68 28.24 -7.76
C LYS A 365 -2.48 29.21 -8.64
N HIS A 366 -3.66 28.75 -9.01
CA HIS A 366 -4.71 29.56 -9.63
C HIS A 366 -5.66 30.09 -8.56
N ALA A 367 -6.53 31.03 -8.93
CA ALA A 367 -7.53 31.60 -8.02
C ALA A 367 -8.52 30.55 -7.48
N ASN A 368 -8.72 29.45 -8.22
CA ASN A 368 -9.63 28.35 -7.89
C ASN A 368 -8.91 27.08 -7.40
N SER A 369 -7.60 27.12 -7.14
CA SER A 369 -6.86 25.93 -6.68
C SER A 369 -7.34 25.45 -5.29
N PRO A 370 -7.42 24.12 -5.07
CA PRO A 370 -7.67 23.54 -3.74
C PRO A 370 -6.60 23.95 -2.72
N ALA A 371 -6.89 23.81 -1.43
CA ALA A 371 -5.93 24.08 -0.37
C ALA A 371 -4.64 23.25 -0.53
N MET A 372 -3.51 23.84 -0.12
CA MET A 372 -2.21 23.18 -0.18
C MET A 372 -2.26 21.82 0.53
N ARG A 373 -1.80 20.78 -0.17
CA ARG A 373 -1.67 19.43 0.40
C ARG A 373 -0.58 19.41 1.48
N ASP A 374 -0.56 18.35 2.27
CA ASP A 374 0.48 18.12 3.27
C ASP A 374 1.88 18.34 2.64
N PRO A 375 2.70 19.28 3.14
CA PRO A 375 3.94 19.68 2.49
C PRO A 375 5.12 18.75 2.80
N ASN A 376 4.90 17.59 3.43
CA ASN A 376 5.96 16.61 3.68
C ASN A 376 6.36 15.82 2.42
N PRO A 377 7.62 15.35 2.33
CA PRO A 377 8.07 14.50 1.22
C PRO A 377 7.43 13.11 1.30
N THR A 378 6.96 12.59 0.17
CA THR A 378 6.49 11.19 0.07
C THR A 378 7.60 10.23 -0.35
N VAL A 379 8.74 10.74 -0.82
CA VAL A 379 9.93 9.96 -1.16
C VAL A 379 11.15 10.61 -0.51
N VAL A 380 11.94 9.85 0.23
CA VAL A 380 13.21 10.26 0.84
C VAL A 380 14.33 9.35 0.34
N LEU A 381 15.39 9.95 -0.19
CA LEU A 381 16.53 9.26 -0.78
C LEU A 381 17.77 9.52 0.06
N ILE A 382 18.47 8.45 0.45
CA ILE A 382 19.64 8.53 1.32
C ILE A 382 20.77 7.67 0.73
N PRO A 383 21.93 8.26 0.39
CA PRO A 383 23.10 7.52 -0.06
C PRO A 383 23.49 6.42 0.93
N GLY A 384 23.92 5.27 0.41
CA GLY A 384 24.28 4.11 1.21
C GLY A 384 23.10 3.30 1.75
N LEU A 385 21.89 3.87 1.84
CA LEU A 385 20.71 3.22 2.44
C LEU A 385 19.60 2.89 1.44
N GLY A 386 19.36 3.76 0.45
CA GLY A 386 18.31 3.58 -0.56
C GLY A 386 17.17 4.61 -0.44
N MET A 387 15.94 4.15 -0.67
CA MET A 387 14.73 4.96 -0.72
C MET A 387 13.74 4.57 0.38
N ILE A 388 13.10 5.57 0.96
CA ILE A 388 11.95 5.43 1.87
C ILE A 388 10.76 6.16 1.25
N ALA A 389 9.69 5.42 0.95
CA ALA A 389 8.45 5.94 0.40
C ALA A 389 7.34 5.93 1.44
N TRP A 390 6.51 6.97 1.44
CA TRP A 390 5.42 7.18 2.39
C TRP A 390 4.06 7.20 1.69
N GLY A 391 3.05 6.65 2.34
CA GLY A 391 1.65 6.65 1.89
C GLY A 391 0.68 6.53 3.05
N LYS A 392 -0.63 6.70 2.82
CA LYS A 392 -1.65 6.57 3.87
C LYS A 392 -1.77 5.14 4.41
N ASP A 393 -1.43 4.18 3.56
CA ASP A 393 -1.45 2.76 3.85
C ASP A 393 -0.30 2.08 3.10
N LYS A 394 -0.11 0.81 3.39
CA LYS A 394 0.95 0.02 2.77
C LYS A 394 0.81 -0.12 1.25
N SER A 395 -0.41 -0.13 0.71
CA SER A 395 -0.61 -0.16 -0.74
C SER A 395 -0.08 1.13 -1.35
N GLU A 396 -0.48 2.28 -0.81
CA GLU A 396 -0.04 3.57 -1.33
C GLU A 396 1.46 3.78 -1.18
N SER A 397 2.07 3.41 -0.04
CA SER A 397 3.53 3.57 0.13
C SER A 397 4.34 2.67 -0.81
N ARG A 398 3.84 1.47 -1.12
CA ARG A 398 4.46 0.56 -2.13
C ARG A 398 4.28 1.07 -3.55
N VAL A 399 3.12 1.65 -3.87
CA VAL A 399 2.87 2.34 -5.14
C VAL A 399 3.80 3.54 -5.29
N THR A 400 3.96 4.38 -4.26
CA THR A 400 4.90 5.50 -4.26
C THR A 400 6.35 5.04 -4.52
N ALA A 401 6.78 3.94 -3.87
CA ALA A 401 8.09 3.35 -4.11
C ALA A 401 8.24 2.84 -5.56
N GLU A 402 7.24 2.13 -6.09
CA GLU A 402 7.21 1.64 -7.46
C GLU A 402 7.31 2.78 -8.48
N PHE A 403 6.50 3.83 -8.33
CA PHE A 403 6.52 4.96 -9.26
C PHE A 403 7.88 5.66 -9.28
N TYR A 404 8.51 5.83 -8.12
CA TYR A 404 9.82 6.46 -8.07
C TYR A 404 10.94 5.52 -8.57
N ASN A 405 10.84 4.20 -8.40
CA ASN A 405 11.69 3.23 -9.09
C ASN A 405 11.61 3.39 -10.62
N CYS A 406 10.39 3.52 -11.15
CA CYS A 406 10.18 3.75 -12.57
C CYS A 406 10.79 5.08 -13.02
N ALA A 407 10.61 6.15 -12.24
CA ALA A 407 11.25 7.43 -12.52
C ALA A 407 12.79 7.33 -12.58
N VAL A 408 13.42 6.59 -11.66
CA VAL A 408 14.87 6.34 -11.68
C VAL A 408 15.29 5.61 -12.96
N GLU A 409 14.54 4.61 -13.42
CA GLU A 409 14.86 3.89 -14.66
C GLU A 409 14.58 4.73 -15.92
N VAL A 410 13.59 5.62 -15.88
CA VAL A 410 13.37 6.62 -16.94
C VAL A 410 14.53 7.60 -17.00
N MET A 411 14.99 8.12 -15.87
CA MET A 411 16.19 8.97 -15.80
C MET A 411 17.41 8.21 -16.32
N ARG A 412 17.57 6.92 -15.97
CA ARG A 412 18.66 6.08 -16.47
C ARG A 412 18.65 6.00 -17.99
N GLY A 413 17.49 5.66 -18.56
CA GLY A 413 17.34 5.53 -20.01
C GLY A 413 17.55 6.85 -20.74
N ALA A 414 16.98 7.93 -20.22
CA ALA A 414 17.09 9.27 -20.80
C ALA A 414 18.55 9.75 -20.78
N GLU A 415 19.25 9.65 -19.63
CA GLU A 415 20.66 10.05 -19.49
C GLU A 415 21.63 9.15 -20.27
N ALA A 416 21.19 7.96 -20.69
CA ALA A 416 21.96 7.09 -21.57
C ALA A 416 21.90 7.51 -23.04
N ILE A 417 20.80 8.12 -23.49
CA ILE A 417 20.56 8.46 -24.90
C ILE A 417 20.62 9.96 -25.19
N ASP A 418 20.38 10.81 -24.19
CA ASP A 418 20.35 12.26 -24.25
C ASP A 418 20.36 12.88 -22.83
N THR A 419 19.84 14.11 -22.65
CA THR A 419 19.61 14.74 -21.34
C THR A 419 18.16 14.56 -20.89
N TYR A 420 17.96 14.10 -19.66
CA TYR A 420 16.65 14.02 -19.00
C TYR A 420 16.08 15.42 -18.72
N ILE A 421 14.81 15.61 -19.02
CA ILE A 421 14.03 16.79 -18.69
C ILE A 421 12.74 16.40 -17.96
N SER A 422 12.37 17.20 -16.95
CA SER A 422 11.09 17.06 -16.25
C SER A 422 10.03 18.01 -16.84
N LEU A 423 8.77 17.79 -16.45
CA LEU A 423 7.69 18.69 -16.83
C LEU A 423 7.87 20.07 -16.19
N PRO A 424 7.46 21.16 -16.87
CA PRO A 424 7.43 22.48 -16.26
C PRO A 424 6.62 22.47 -14.95
N GLN A 425 7.06 23.24 -13.96
CA GLN A 425 6.41 23.28 -12.64
C GLN A 425 4.91 23.61 -12.71
N GLN A 426 4.50 24.51 -13.61
CA GLN A 426 3.09 24.84 -13.78
C GLN A 426 2.28 23.62 -14.26
N GLU A 427 2.86 22.79 -15.13
CA GLU A 427 2.20 21.59 -15.64
C GLU A 427 2.07 20.52 -14.57
N ALA A 428 3.14 20.29 -13.81
CA ALA A 428 3.09 19.41 -12.67
C ALA A 428 2.06 19.88 -11.61
N PHE A 429 1.91 21.20 -11.42
CA PHE A 429 0.92 21.76 -10.51
C PHE A 429 -0.51 21.53 -11.01
N ASP A 430 -0.76 21.80 -12.29
CA ASP A 430 -2.08 21.62 -12.89
C ASP A 430 -2.53 20.15 -12.85
N ILE A 431 -1.59 19.19 -12.86
CA ILE A 431 -1.84 17.76 -12.66
C ILE A 431 -2.09 17.44 -11.18
N GLU A 432 -1.20 17.88 -10.28
CA GLU A 432 -1.29 17.56 -8.86
C GLU A 432 -2.56 18.15 -8.22
N TYR A 433 -2.97 19.36 -8.61
CA TYR A 433 -4.11 20.10 -8.07
C TYR A 433 -5.32 20.14 -9.03
N TRP A 434 -5.40 19.16 -9.93
CA TRP A 434 -6.47 19.14 -10.92
C TRP A 434 -7.86 19.01 -10.27
N LEU A 435 -8.78 19.92 -10.62
CA LEU A 435 -10.11 19.98 -10.03
C LEU A 435 -10.95 18.72 -10.29
N LEU A 436 -10.77 18.07 -11.44
CA LEU A 436 -11.47 16.81 -11.74
C LEU A 436 -10.99 15.67 -10.84
N GLU A 437 -9.71 15.66 -10.47
CA GLU A 437 -9.18 14.67 -9.53
C GLU A 437 -9.61 14.99 -8.09
N GLU A 438 -9.61 16.28 -7.70
CA GLU A 438 -10.12 16.74 -6.41
C GLU A 438 -11.60 16.34 -6.22
N ALA A 439 -12.43 16.49 -7.26
CA ALA A 439 -13.82 16.07 -7.22
C ALA A 439 -13.99 14.56 -7.00
N LYS A 440 -13.03 13.72 -7.45
CA LYS A 440 -13.03 12.28 -7.13
C LYS A 440 -12.66 12.03 -5.68
N LEU A 441 -11.62 12.70 -5.18
CA LEU A 441 -11.17 12.57 -3.79
C LEU A 441 -12.27 12.96 -2.80
N GLN A 442 -13.03 14.02 -3.08
CA GLN A 442 -14.15 14.48 -2.23
C GLN A 442 -15.34 13.49 -2.19
N ARG A 443 -15.47 12.61 -3.19
CA ARG A 443 -16.51 11.57 -3.24
C ARG A 443 -16.09 10.28 -2.55
N MET A 444 -14.82 10.14 -2.17
CA MET A 444 -14.35 8.95 -1.46
C MET A 444 -14.96 8.88 -0.06
N PRO A 445 -15.29 7.68 0.45
CA PRO A 445 -15.69 7.52 1.83
C PRO A 445 -14.62 8.07 2.80
N ALA A 446 -15.06 8.56 3.95
CA ALA A 446 -14.16 8.99 5.01
C ALA A 446 -13.22 7.83 5.42
N GLU A 447 -11.99 8.19 5.81
CA GLU A 447 -11.02 7.21 6.33
C GLU A 447 -11.59 6.53 7.58
N LYS A 448 -11.30 5.23 7.71
CA LYS A 448 -11.70 4.44 8.89
C LYS A 448 -10.94 4.89 10.14
N GLU A 449 -11.46 4.58 11.31
CA GLU A 449 -11.00 5.15 12.58
C GLU A 449 -9.53 4.84 12.93
N LEU A 450 -9.02 3.68 12.51
CA LEU A 450 -7.63 3.27 12.71
C LEU A 450 -6.81 3.30 11.41
N ALA A 451 -7.31 3.95 10.36
CA ALA A 451 -6.54 4.15 9.14
C ALA A 451 -5.21 4.85 9.45
N ARG A 452 -4.16 4.47 8.73
CA ARG A 452 -2.78 4.97 8.89
C ARG A 452 -2.10 4.59 10.21
N GLN A 453 -2.68 3.67 10.98
CA GLN A 453 -2.13 3.25 12.27
C GLN A 453 -1.59 1.83 12.22
N VAL A 454 -0.47 1.60 12.90
CA VAL A 454 0.18 0.29 13.01
C VAL A 454 -0.01 -0.23 14.43
N VAL A 455 -0.59 -1.43 14.56
CA VAL A 455 -0.87 -2.07 15.85
C VAL A 455 -0.14 -3.39 15.96
N ILE A 456 0.67 -3.52 17.00
CA ILE A 456 1.32 -4.77 17.38
C ILE A 456 0.39 -5.53 18.32
N VAL A 457 0.01 -6.75 17.95
CA VAL A 457 -0.79 -7.63 18.79
C VAL A 457 0.06 -8.81 19.24
N VAL A 458 0.41 -8.83 20.52
CA VAL A 458 1.22 -9.88 21.12
C VAL A 458 0.32 -10.97 21.70
N GLY A 459 0.58 -12.23 21.35
CA GLY A 459 -0.34 -13.35 21.55
C GLY A 459 -1.38 -13.48 20.42
N ALA A 460 -1.08 -12.99 19.22
CA ALA A 460 -2.01 -12.96 18.09
C ALA A 460 -2.30 -14.34 17.46
N GLY A 461 -1.59 -15.40 17.86
CA GLY A 461 -1.74 -16.71 17.24
C GLY A 461 -3.08 -17.40 17.54
N SER A 462 -3.80 -17.00 18.59
CA SER A 462 -5.07 -17.63 18.98
C SER A 462 -5.96 -16.71 19.83
N GLY A 463 -7.17 -17.19 20.15
CA GLY A 463 -8.06 -16.59 21.16
C GLY A 463 -8.28 -15.08 21.01
N ILE A 464 -8.08 -14.35 22.12
CA ILE A 464 -8.30 -12.90 22.21
C ILE A 464 -7.38 -12.15 21.26
N GLY A 465 -6.08 -12.49 21.22
CA GLY A 465 -5.13 -11.80 20.33
C GLY A 465 -5.53 -11.92 18.87
N LYS A 466 -5.90 -13.12 18.42
CA LYS A 466 -6.39 -13.35 17.05
C LYS A 466 -7.63 -12.51 16.74
N GLN A 467 -8.63 -12.50 17.62
CA GLN A 467 -9.85 -11.70 17.41
C GLN A 467 -9.58 -10.19 17.48
N THR A 468 -8.66 -9.73 18.34
CA THR A 468 -8.21 -8.34 18.37
C THR A 468 -7.55 -7.95 17.05
N ALA A 469 -6.67 -8.77 16.49
CA ALA A 469 -6.05 -8.53 15.18
C ALA A 469 -7.12 -8.35 14.07
N HIS A 470 -8.07 -9.28 13.98
CA HIS A 470 -9.19 -9.23 13.04
C HIS A 470 -10.11 -8.02 13.24
N ARG A 471 -10.36 -7.65 14.50
CA ARG A 471 -11.21 -6.51 14.83
C ARG A 471 -10.60 -5.17 14.43
N LEU A 472 -9.29 -5.01 14.64
CA LEU A 472 -8.58 -3.75 14.41
C LEU A 472 -8.33 -3.50 12.90
N VAL A 473 -7.99 -4.54 12.12
CA VAL A 473 -7.81 -4.39 10.67
C VAL A 473 -9.11 -3.98 9.95
N LYS A 474 -10.27 -4.39 10.50
CA LYS A 474 -11.58 -3.96 9.99
C LYS A 474 -11.71 -2.43 9.95
N GLU A 475 -11.01 -1.72 10.84
CA GLU A 475 -10.98 -0.27 10.97
C GLU A 475 -9.78 0.39 10.27
N GLY A 476 -9.08 -0.35 9.41
CA GLY A 476 -8.02 0.17 8.54
C GLY A 476 -6.61 0.17 9.15
N ALA A 477 -6.41 -0.46 10.31
CA ALA A 477 -5.09 -0.61 10.92
C ALA A 477 -4.20 -1.60 10.16
N HIS A 478 -2.89 -1.35 10.15
CA HIS A 478 -1.85 -2.31 9.80
C HIS A 478 -1.51 -3.16 11.01
N ILE A 479 -1.53 -4.49 10.87
CA ILE A 479 -1.43 -5.41 12.00
C ILE A 479 -0.12 -6.18 12.00
N VAL A 480 0.59 -6.14 13.13
CA VAL A 480 1.73 -7.02 13.40
C VAL A 480 1.26 -8.13 14.33
N CYS A 481 1.08 -9.32 13.80
CA CYS A 481 0.73 -10.51 14.57
C CYS A 481 2.00 -11.07 15.22
N VAL A 482 2.14 -10.94 16.54
CA VAL A 482 3.29 -11.46 17.29
C VAL A 482 2.86 -12.63 18.16
N ASP A 483 3.57 -13.74 18.08
CA ASP A 483 3.37 -14.89 18.96
C ASP A 483 4.68 -15.66 19.15
N MET A 484 4.79 -16.44 20.22
CA MET A 484 5.93 -17.34 20.42
C MET A 484 5.90 -18.47 19.37
N ASN A 485 4.69 -18.88 18.96
CA ASN A 485 4.48 -19.79 17.83
C ASN A 485 4.33 -18.99 16.52
N LEU A 486 5.42 -18.90 15.76
CA LEU A 486 5.44 -18.19 14.48
C LEU A 486 4.39 -18.70 13.48
N GLY A 487 4.15 -20.02 13.41
CA GLY A 487 3.17 -20.60 12.50
C GLY A 487 1.74 -20.13 12.80
N ALA A 488 1.39 -19.98 14.07
CA ALA A 488 0.08 -19.47 14.48
C ALA A 488 -0.08 -17.98 14.16
N ALA A 489 0.97 -17.17 14.36
CA ALA A 489 0.98 -15.77 13.96
C ALA A 489 0.85 -15.61 12.43
N GLN A 490 1.57 -16.44 11.66
CA GLN A 490 1.51 -16.46 10.20
C GLN A 490 0.12 -16.82 9.69
N ALA A 491 -0.55 -17.80 10.31
CA ALA A 491 -1.92 -18.16 9.96
C ALA A 491 -2.87 -16.96 10.11
N THR A 492 -2.79 -16.25 11.24
CA THR A 492 -3.63 -15.05 11.48
C THR A 492 -3.33 -13.92 10.49
N ALA A 493 -2.05 -13.61 10.24
CA ALA A 493 -1.68 -12.58 9.27
C ALA A 493 -2.11 -12.96 7.84
N LYS A 494 -2.05 -14.24 7.48
CA LYS A 494 -2.51 -14.76 6.19
C LYS A 494 -4.02 -14.63 6.05
N GLU A 495 -4.80 -15.01 7.05
CA GLU A 495 -6.27 -14.84 7.04
C GLU A 495 -6.65 -13.37 6.80
N ILE A 496 -5.97 -12.44 7.47
CA ILE A 496 -6.18 -11.00 7.26
C ILE A 496 -5.82 -10.61 5.81
N THR A 497 -4.68 -11.06 5.31
CA THR A 497 -4.23 -10.73 3.94
C THR A 497 -5.13 -11.33 2.87
N ASP A 498 -5.64 -12.55 3.08
CA ASP A 498 -6.59 -13.20 2.17
C ASP A 498 -7.92 -12.43 2.12
N GLN A 499 -8.37 -11.89 3.26
CA GLN A 499 -9.64 -11.16 3.36
C GLN A 499 -9.55 -9.74 2.79
N TYR A 500 -8.48 -9.00 3.08
CA TYR A 500 -8.34 -7.58 2.72
C TYR A 500 -7.46 -7.34 1.49
N GLY A 501 -6.79 -8.39 1.00
CA GLY A 501 -5.81 -8.32 -0.08
C GLY A 501 -4.45 -7.80 0.38
N LEU A 502 -3.42 -8.11 -0.41
CA LEU A 502 -2.07 -7.55 -0.24
C LEU A 502 -2.04 -6.03 -0.47
N GLY A 503 -3.03 -5.51 -1.19
CA GLY A 503 -3.01 -4.16 -1.74
C GLY A 503 -2.40 -4.10 -3.13
N ILE A 504 -2.45 -2.93 -3.75
CA ILE A 504 -1.77 -2.64 -5.02
C ILE A 504 -0.33 -2.16 -4.78
N GLY A 505 0.44 -2.06 -5.86
CA GLY A 505 1.86 -1.73 -5.84
C GLY A 505 2.74 -2.97 -5.64
N VAL A 506 3.94 -2.93 -6.22
CA VAL A 506 4.94 -4.02 -6.12
C VAL A 506 6.26 -3.56 -5.50
N GLY A 507 6.37 -2.30 -5.08
CA GLY A 507 7.54 -1.79 -4.37
C GLY A 507 7.72 -2.40 -2.97
N GLY A 508 8.96 -2.38 -2.50
CA GLY A 508 9.40 -2.85 -1.19
C GLY A 508 10.58 -3.85 -1.28
N SER A 509 11.54 -3.73 -0.38
CA SER A 509 12.60 -4.71 -0.12
C SER A 509 12.36 -5.47 1.19
N GLY A 510 12.73 -6.76 1.21
CA GLY A 510 12.65 -7.61 2.40
C GLY A 510 11.26 -7.59 3.06
N ILE A 511 11.22 -7.43 4.38
CA ILE A 511 9.95 -7.34 5.14
C ILE A 511 9.11 -6.12 4.77
N SER A 512 9.69 -5.10 4.13
CA SER A 512 8.97 -3.92 3.68
C SER A 512 8.12 -4.19 2.43
N ASN A 513 8.28 -5.32 1.75
CA ASN A 513 7.34 -5.78 0.69
C ASN A 513 6.15 -6.56 1.28
N CYS A 514 5.55 -6.05 2.35
CA CYS A 514 4.42 -6.66 3.02
C CYS A 514 3.08 -5.98 2.67
N GLY A 515 1.97 -6.58 3.12
CA GLY A 515 0.62 -6.05 2.97
C GLY A 515 0.08 -5.40 4.26
N PRO A 516 -1.23 -5.46 4.49
CA PRO A 516 -1.85 -4.88 5.68
C PRO A 516 -1.52 -5.64 6.98
N ALA A 517 -0.95 -6.85 6.90
CA ALA A 517 -0.52 -7.61 8.06
C ALA A 517 0.81 -8.34 7.84
N ILE A 518 1.58 -8.49 8.92
CA ILE A 518 2.77 -9.34 9.01
C ILE A 518 2.71 -10.24 10.24
N ALA A 519 3.53 -11.28 10.25
CA ALA A 519 3.72 -12.15 11.40
C ALA A 519 5.19 -12.15 11.85
N LEU A 520 5.41 -12.03 13.16
CA LEU A 520 6.74 -12.07 13.77
C LEU A 520 6.73 -13.04 14.96
N GLN A 521 7.85 -13.72 15.17
CA GLN A 521 8.06 -14.50 16.38
C GLN A 521 8.45 -13.57 17.52
N GLY A 522 7.86 -13.73 18.71
CA GLY A 522 8.23 -12.93 19.87
C GLY A 522 8.03 -13.67 21.19
N ASP A 523 9.11 -13.76 21.97
CA ASP A 523 9.07 -14.13 23.38
C ASP A 523 9.19 -12.84 24.22
N ILE A 524 8.10 -12.48 24.90
CA ILE A 524 8.05 -11.25 25.71
C ILE A 524 8.96 -11.28 26.94
N THR A 525 9.56 -12.42 27.28
CA THR A 525 10.53 -12.53 28.37
C THR A 525 11.97 -12.28 27.90
N ASN A 526 12.21 -12.19 26.58
CA ASN A 526 13.51 -11.96 25.97
C ASN A 526 13.61 -10.54 25.38
N ARG A 527 14.25 -9.62 26.11
CA ARG A 527 14.44 -8.21 25.71
C ARG A 527 15.11 -8.04 24.34
N ALA A 528 16.17 -8.80 24.06
CA ALA A 528 16.87 -8.71 22.77
C ALA A 528 15.94 -9.14 21.61
N GLY A 529 15.14 -10.19 21.85
CA GLY A 529 14.10 -10.63 20.90
C GLY A 529 13.00 -9.59 20.70
N ILE A 530 12.56 -8.91 21.77
CA ILE A 530 11.59 -7.81 21.69
C ILE A 530 12.15 -6.67 20.83
N ARG A 531 13.39 -6.21 21.09
CA ARG A 531 14.00 -5.12 20.33
C ARG A 531 14.12 -5.47 18.85
N ALA A 532 14.59 -6.67 18.53
CA ALA A 532 14.67 -7.16 17.15
C ALA A 532 13.29 -7.20 16.47
N MET A 533 12.24 -7.66 17.18
CA MET A 533 10.86 -7.63 16.68
C MET A 533 10.41 -6.19 16.36
N LEU A 534 10.65 -5.24 17.26
CA LEU A 534 10.30 -3.83 17.04
C LEU A 534 11.08 -3.21 15.88
N ASP A 535 12.33 -3.62 15.65
CA ASP A 535 13.14 -3.20 14.50
C ASP A 535 12.54 -3.72 13.17
N GLU A 536 12.08 -4.98 13.12
CA GLU A 536 11.37 -5.51 11.95
C GLU A 536 10.05 -4.76 11.68
N VAL A 537 9.33 -4.34 12.72
CA VAL A 537 8.12 -3.49 12.56
C VAL A 537 8.48 -2.12 11.99
N ALA A 538 9.57 -1.51 12.46
CA ALA A 538 10.06 -0.26 11.89
C ALA A 538 10.45 -0.41 10.41
N LEU A 539 11.10 -1.52 10.04
CA LEU A 539 11.44 -1.81 8.64
C LEU A 539 10.20 -2.07 7.75
N ALA A 540 9.17 -2.71 8.32
CA ALA A 540 7.95 -3.04 7.61
C ALA A 540 7.07 -1.80 7.34
N TYR A 541 6.89 -0.92 8.33
CA TYR A 541 5.88 0.16 8.27
C TYR A 541 6.40 1.55 8.62
N GLY A 542 7.70 1.69 8.92
CA GLY A 542 8.32 2.93 9.39
C GLY A 542 8.23 3.15 10.90
N GLY A 543 7.48 2.33 11.63
CA GLY A 543 7.28 2.45 13.09
C GLY A 543 5.98 1.80 13.54
N PHE A 544 5.55 2.07 14.78
CA PHE A 544 4.26 1.58 15.30
C PHE A 544 3.55 2.59 16.20
N ASP A 545 2.23 2.43 16.38
CA ASP A 545 1.42 3.35 17.19
C ASP A 545 0.92 2.69 18.48
N HIS A 546 0.41 1.47 18.38
CA HIS A 546 -0.27 0.80 19.49
C HIS A 546 0.27 -0.60 19.73
N ILE A 547 0.28 -1.05 20.99
CA ILE A 547 0.62 -2.42 21.38
C ILE A 547 -0.52 -2.99 22.22
N CYS A 548 -1.05 -4.13 21.79
CA CYS A 548 -2.04 -4.92 22.50
C CYS A 548 -1.37 -6.21 23.00
N ILE A 549 -1.12 -6.32 24.30
CA ILE A 549 -0.53 -7.53 24.90
C ILE A 549 -1.67 -8.41 25.40
N THR A 550 -1.90 -9.52 24.70
CA THR A 550 -2.87 -10.56 25.06
C THR A 550 -2.20 -11.84 25.59
N ALA A 551 -0.89 -11.97 25.39
CA ALA A 551 -0.09 -13.07 25.90
C ALA A 551 -0.18 -13.14 27.44
N GLY A 552 -0.36 -14.37 27.94
CA GLY A 552 -0.40 -14.67 29.36
C GLY A 552 -0.51 -16.17 29.60
N ILE A 553 -0.11 -16.62 30.77
CA ILE A 553 -0.13 -18.03 31.15
C ILE A 553 -0.92 -18.24 32.44
N PHE A 554 -1.63 -19.36 32.51
CA PHE A 554 -2.19 -19.90 33.73
C PHE A 554 -1.56 -21.27 33.98
N VAL A 555 -0.84 -21.42 35.09
CA VAL A 555 -0.32 -22.70 35.53
C VAL A 555 -1.15 -23.19 36.72
N PRO A 556 -1.87 -24.32 36.62
CA PRO A 556 -2.64 -24.85 37.74
C PRO A 556 -1.72 -25.33 38.86
N SER A 557 -2.19 -25.22 40.11
CA SER A 557 -1.57 -25.95 41.23
C SER A 557 -1.69 -27.47 41.02
N ASP A 558 -0.82 -28.24 41.65
CA ASP A 558 -0.95 -29.70 41.70
C ASP A 558 -2.20 -30.14 42.49
N THR A 559 -2.41 -31.45 42.60
CA THR A 559 -3.56 -32.05 43.30
C THR A 559 -3.58 -31.75 44.80
N THR A 560 -2.44 -31.38 45.39
CA THR A 560 -2.33 -30.95 46.80
C THR A 560 -2.60 -29.46 46.98
N GLY A 561 -2.67 -28.70 45.89
CA GLY A 561 -2.81 -27.24 45.90
C GLY A 561 -1.47 -26.51 45.96
N HIS A 562 -0.34 -27.23 45.92
CA HIS A 562 0.99 -26.65 45.90
C HIS A 562 1.34 -26.17 44.47
N ILE A 563 2.06 -25.06 44.39
CA ILE A 563 2.64 -24.56 43.14
C ILE A 563 4.17 -24.55 43.30
N PRO A 564 4.90 -25.28 42.44
CA PRO A 564 6.36 -25.27 42.47
C PRO A 564 6.94 -23.87 42.22
N ASP A 565 8.08 -23.57 42.84
CA ASP A 565 8.74 -22.27 42.76
C ASP A 565 9.06 -21.85 41.30
N ASP A 566 9.44 -22.79 40.45
CA ASP A 566 9.70 -22.53 39.03
C ASP A 566 8.43 -22.11 38.28
N LYS A 567 7.28 -22.69 38.62
CA LYS A 567 5.98 -22.33 38.03
C LYS A 567 5.46 -21.00 38.55
N TRP A 568 5.72 -20.70 39.82
CA TRP A 568 5.46 -19.38 40.39
C TRP A 568 6.25 -18.31 39.65
N ALA A 569 7.58 -18.48 39.56
CA ALA A 569 8.47 -17.55 38.89
C ALA A 569 8.11 -17.38 37.40
N LEU A 570 7.84 -18.49 36.69
CA LEU A 570 7.40 -18.45 35.29
C LEU A 570 6.12 -17.63 35.10
N THR A 571 5.13 -17.79 35.99
CA THR A 571 3.86 -17.07 35.92
C THR A 571 4.07 -15.56 36.03
N PHE A 572 4.90 -15.11 36.99
CA PHE A 572 5.25 -13.69 37.13
C PHE A 572 6.10 -13.17 35.97
N ASN A 573 7.06 -13.98 35.51
CA ASN A 573 7.95 -13.60 34.41
C ASN A 573 7.14 -13.31 33.12
N ILE A 574 6.12 -14.11 32.83
CA ILE A 574 5.27 -13.91 31.65
C ILE A 574 4.19 -12.84 31.92
N ASN A 575 3.38 -13.00 32.97
CA ASN A 575 2.19 -12.16 33.16
C ASN A 575 2.48 -10.73 33.61
N VAL A 576 3.66 -10.47 34.19
CA VAL A 576 4.04 -9.15 34.73
C VAL A 576 5.30 -8.65 34.04
N ALA A 577 6.42 -9.34 34.21
CA ALA A 577 7.72 -8.85 33.73
C ALA A 577 7.75 -8.72 32.20
N GLY A 578 7.19 -9.69 31.47
CA GLY A 578 7.14 -9.63 30.01
C GLY A 578 6.33 -8.45 29.46
N SER A 579 5.23 -8.08 30.12
CA SER A 579 4.48 -6.86 29.73
C SER A 579 5.30 -5.59 29.98
N TYR A 580 6.04 -5.53 31.08
CA TYR A 580 6.98 -4.44 31.37
C TYR A 580 8.11 -4.38 30.34
N PHE A 581 8.74 -5.51 30.01
CA PHE A 581 9.84 -5.56 29.03
C PHE A 581 9.40 -5.05 27.66
N VAL A 582 8.21 -5.44 27.19
CA VAL A 582 7.66 -4.92 25.93
C VAL A 582 7.44 -3.41 26.01
N ALA A 583 6.84 -2.91 27.10
CA ALA A 583 6.58 -1.49 27.28
C ALA A 583 7.87 -0.65 27.29
N ASP A 584 8.88 -1.12 28.02
CA ASP A 584 10.18 -0.46 28.20
C ASP A 584 10.98 -0.40 26.90
N GLU A 585 11.07 -1.52 26.15
CA GLU A 585 11.73 -1.54 24.84
C GLU A 585 10.99 -0.69 23.79
N ALA A 586 9.66 -0.63 23.88
CA ALA A 586 8.81 0.19 23.01
C ALA A 586 8.90 1.69 23.31
N ALA A 587 9.17 2.07 24.57
CA ALA A 587 9.22 3.46 25.02
C ALA A 587 10.18 4.32 24.20
N LYS A 588 11.34 3.78 23.81
CA LYS A 588 12.29 4.49 22.94
C LYS A 588 11.68 4.80 21.58
N THR A 589 11.02 3.82 20.95
CA THR A 589 10.44 3.99 19.62
C THR A 589 9.28 5.01 19.62
N TRP A 590 8.41 4.98 20.64
CA TRP A 590 7.38 6.01 20.80
C TRP A 590 8.02 7.40 20.95
N ARG A 591 9.02 7.57 21.81
CA ARG A 591 9.73 8.85 22.01
C ARG A 591 10.38 9.35 20.73
N ASP A 592 11.07 8.49 19.99
CA ASP A 592 11.74 8.85 18.74
C ASP A 592 10.74 9.32 17.68
N GLN A 593 9.57 8.69 17.60
CA GLN A 593 8.48 9.10 16.71
C GLN A 593 7.81 10.41 17.15
N GLY A 594 7.68 10.66 18.45
CA GLY A 594 6.87 11.76 18.97
C GLY A 594 5.37 11.62 18.63
N LEU A 595 4.90 10.43 18.25
CA LEU A 595 3.51 10.15 17.91
C LEU A 595 2.79 9.52 19.11
N GLN A 596 1.56 9.97 19.36
CA GLN A 596 0.74 9.44 20.46
C GLN A 596 0.42 7.96 20.28
N GLY A 597 0.61 7.18 21.34
CA GLY A 597 0.45 5.73 21.33
C GLY A 597 -0.53 5.21 22.38
N ASN A 598 -0.79 3.91 22.33
CA ASN A 598 -1.60 3.19 23.33
C ASN A 598 -0.97 1.85 23.63
N LEU A 599 -0.90 1.50 24.91
CA LEU A 599 -0.53 0.17 25.39
C LEU A 599 -1.73 -0.43 26.13
N VAL A 600 -2.17 -1.60 25.69
CA VAL A 600 -3.31 -2.30 26.32
C VAL A 600 -2.87 -3.68 26.80
N LEU A 601 -2.97 -3.93 28.10
CA LEU A 601 -2.54 -5.17 28.73
C LEU A 601 -3.74 -6.07 29.10
N THR A 602 -3.67 -7.37 28.79
CA THR A 602 -4.64 -8.34 29.34
C THR A 602 -4.32 -8.60 30.81
N THR A 603 -5.21 -8.17 31.70
CA THR A 603 -5.19 -8.53 33.11
C THR A 603 -6.17 -9.68 33.36
N SER A 604 -7.04 -9.62 34.37
CA SER A 604 -8.10 -10.60 34.62
C SER A 604 -9.05 -10.12 35.72
N ALA A 605 -10.30 -10.56 35.71
CA ALA A 605 -11.19 -10.44 36.87
C ALA A 605 -10.61 -11.12 38.13
N ASN A 606 -9.76 -12.14 37.97
CA ASN A 606 -9.04 -12.78 39.08
C ASN A 606 -8.02 -11.86 39.78
N ALA A 607 -7.72 -10.69 39.20
CA ALA A 607 -6.95 -9.66 39.92
C ALA A 607 -7.71 -9.08 41.12
N ALA A 608 -9.05 -9.17 41.12
CA ALA A 608 -9.92 -8.77 42.21
C ALA A 608 -10.53 -9.96 42.96
N VAL A 609 -10.73 -11.10 42.26
CA VAL A 609 -11.36 -12.31 42.83
C VAL A 609 -10.32 -13.39 43.11
N ALA A 610 -10.14 -13.73 44.39
CA ALA A 610 -9.29 -14.84 44.80
C ALA A 610 -10.01 -16.19 44.70
N LYS A 611 -9.34 -17.22 44.14
CA LYS A 611 -9.89 -18.58 44.02
C LYS A 611 -8.88 -19.64 44.46
N LYS A 612 -9.38 -20.78 44.95
CA LYS A 612 -8.53 -21.94 45.25
C LYS A 612 -7.96 -22.54 43.96
N GLY A 613 -6.64 -22.73 43.92
CA GLY A 613 -5.92 -23.37 42.81
C GLY A 613 -5.40 -22.41 41.73
N SER A 614 -5.49 -21.09 41.96
CA SER A 614 -5.03 -20.05 41.03
C SER A 614 -4.06 -19.05 41.67
N LEU A 615 -3.46 -19.39 42.81
CA LEU A 615 -2.67 -18.47 43.65
C LEU A 615 -1.64 -17.62 42.88
N ALA A 616 -0.74 -18.25 42.11
CA ALA A 616 0.28 -17.51 41.35
C ALA A 616 -0.35 -16.64 40.25
N TYR A 617 -1.38 -17.16 39.58
CA TYR A 617 -2.07 -16.45 38.51
C TYR A 617 -2.78 -15.19 39.05
N ASP A 618 -3.62 -15.35 40.07
CA ASP A 618 -4.41 -14.28 40.68
C ASP A 618 -3.48 -13.17 41.18
N THR A 619 -2.41 -13.54 41.90
CA THR A 619 -1.40 -12.58 42.39
C THR A 619 -0.69 -11.88 41.22
N SER A 620 -0.31 -12.61 40.17
CA SER A 620 0.33 -12.01 38.99
C SER A 620 -0.60 -11.03 38.26
N LYS A 621 -1.91 -11.30 38.20
CA LYS A 621 -2.89 -10.41 37.56
C LYS A 621 -3.23 -9.19 38.41
N ALA A 622 -3.21 -9.32 39.74
CA ALA A 622 -3.24 -8.17 40.64
C ALA A 622 -2.01 -7.27 40.45
N ALA A 623 -0.81 -7.86 40.33
CA ALA A 623 0.40 -7.11 40.01
C ALA A 623 0.32 -6.44 38.63
N ALA A 624 -0.20 -7.15 37.61
CA ALA A 624 -0.41 -6.57 36.27
C ALA A 624 -1.40 -5.39 36.28
N ASN A 625 -2.45 -5.43 37.10
CA ASN A 625 -3.36 -4.29 37.28
C ASN A 625 -2.62 -3.06 37.85
N HIS A 626 -1.68 -3.24 38.77
CA HIS A 626 -0.88 -2.13 39.29
C HIS A 626 0.17 -1.67 38.27
N LEU A 627 0.79 -2.60 37.53
CA LEU A 627 1.71 -2.29 36.43
C LEU A 627 1.07 -1.39 35.36
N VAL A 628 -0.21 -1.59 35.02
CA VAL A 628 -0.96 -0.69 34.13
C VAL A 628 -0.92 0.76 34.61
N ARG A 629 -1.04 0.99 35.92
CA ARG A 629 -1.07 2.34 36.51
C ARG A 629 0.33 2.96 36.52
N GLU A 630 1.35 2.19 36.89
CA GLU A 630 2.74 2.64 36.88
C GLU A 630 3.19 2.99 35.45
N LEU A 631 2.92 2.13 34.47
CA LEU A 631 3.23 2.41 33.06
C LEU A 631 2.44 3.58 32.50
N ALA A 632 1.19 3.80 32.96
CA ALA A 632 0.41 4.97 32.56
C ALA A 632 1.05 6.28 33.04
N ILE A 633 1.70 6.28 34.20
CA ILE A 633 2.46 7.43 34.71
C ILE A 633 3.76 7.57 33.91
N GLU A 634 4.53 6.48 33.79
CA GLU A 634 5.87 6.49 33.20
C GLU A 634 5.88 6.88 31.72
N LEU A 635 4.91 6.38 30.93
CA LEU A 635 4.86 6.65 29.49
C LEU A 635 4.04 7.90 29.14
N SER A 636 3.52 8.60 30.15
CA SER A 636 2.84 9.89 29.94
C SER A 636 3.83 10.99 29.53
N PRO A 637 3.38 12.01 28.78
CA PRO A 637 2.05 12.20 28.22
C PRO A 637 1.84 11.49 26.87
N LEU A 638 2.83 10.76 26.37
CA LEU A 638 2.86 10.31 24.98
C LEU A 638 2.00 9.06 24.74
N VAL A 639 1.93 8.15 25.72
CA VAL A 639 1.24 6.86 25.59
C VAL A 639 0.19 6.73 26.68
N ARG A 640 -1.03 6.33 26.31
CA ARG A 640 -2.03 5.90 27.29
C ARG A 640 -1.86 4.41 27.56
N VAL A 641 -1.92 4.02 28.82
CA VAL A 641 -1.80 2.61 29.22
C VAL A 641 -3.05 2.19 29.95
N ASN A 642 -3.73 1.14 29.49
CA ASN A 642 -4.93 0.62 30.12
C ASN A 642 -4.91 -0.91 30.13
N GLY A 643 -5.81 -1.51 30.91
CA GLY A 643 -5.97 -2.96 30.97
C GLY A 643 -7.35 -3.41 30.50
N VAL A 644 -7.41 -4.60 29.92
CA VAL A 644 -8.65 -5.36 29.72
C VAL A 644 -8.64 -6.51 30.71
N ALA A 645 -9.69 -6.68 31.49
CA ALA A 645 -9.85 -7.73 32.48
C ALA A 645 -10.95 -8.72 32.06
N PRO A 646 -10.60 -9.80 31.34
CA PRO A 646 -11.54 -10.86 31.04
C PRO A 646 -11.91 -11.65 32.29
N ALA A 647 -13.14 -12.20 32.30
CA ALA A 647 -13.45 -13.39 33.10
C ALA A 647 -13.15 -14.66 32.29
N THR A 648 -13.97 -15.70 32.41
CA THR A 648 -13.69 -16.98 31.78
C THR A 648 -14.09 -16.97 30.30
N VAL A 649 -13.10 -16.89 29.42
CA VAL A 649 -13.25 -17.02 27.97
C VAL A 649 -12.77 -18.42 27.56
N VAL A 650 -13.72 -19.31 27.24
CA VAL A 650 -13.43 -20.71 26.90
C VAL A 650 -13.19 -20.88 25.40
N SER A 651 -14.02 -20.25 24.57
CA SER A 651 -13.97 -20.39 23.11
C SER A 651 -12.64 -19.91 22.53
N GLY A 652 -11.99 -20.76 21.72
CA GLY A 652 -10.74 -20.46 21.03
C GLY A 652 -9.52 -20.21 21.93
N SER A 653 -9.62 -20.49 23.23
CA SER A 653 -8.56 -20.22 24.21
C SER A 653 -7.59 -21.40 24.31
N ALA A 654 -6.29 -21.13 24.10
CA ALA A 654 -5.22 -22.12 24.33
C ALA A 654 -5.14 -22.57 25.80
N MET A 655 -5.74 -21.81 26.73
CA MET A 655 -5.82 -22.19 28.14
C MET A 655 -6.85 -23.30 28.39
N PHE A 656 -7.78 -23.56 27.45
CA PHE A 656 -8.84 -24.58 27.59
C PHE A 656 -8.72 -25.66 26.50
N PRO A 657 -7.63 -26.46 26.49
CA PRO A 657 -7.56 -27.64 25.63
C PRO A 657 -8.65 -28.64 26.01
N ARG A 658 -9.01 -29.53 25.07
CA ARG A 658 -10.11 -30.50 25.23
C ARG A 658 -10.07 -31.24 26.57
N ASP A 659 -8.93 -31.79 26.96
CA ASP A 659 -8.79 -32.56 28.20
C ASP A 659 -9.07 -31.72 29.44
N ARG A 660 -8.67 -30.44 29.43
CA ARG A 660 -9.00 -29.50 30.51
C ARG A 660 -10.48 -29.13 30.52
N VAL A 661 -11.12 -28.99 29.34
CA VAL A 661 -12.56 -28.74 29.24
C VAL A 661 -13.31 -29.93 29.85
N ILE A 662 -12.98 -31.15 29.45
CA ILE A 662 -13.53 -32.39 30.01
C ILE A 662 -13.32 -32.45 31.53
N GLY A 663 -12.08 -32.23 32.00
CA GLY A 663 -11.79 -32.21 33.44
C GLY A 663 -12.57 -31.14 34.21
N SER A 664 -12.85 -29.99 33.58
CA SER A 664 -13.66 -28.94 34.18
C SER A 664 -15.15 -29.30 34.21
N LEU A 665 -15.68 -29.87 33.13
CA LEU A 665 -17.06 -30.37 33.07
C LEU A 665 -17.31 -31.43 34.15
N ALA A 666 -16.37 -32.38 34.30
CA ALA A 666 -16.41 -33.38 35.38
C ALA A 666 -16.35 -32.74 36.77
N LYS A 667 -15.40 -31.81 36.99
CA LYS A 667 -15.24 -31.11 38.28
C LYS A 667 -16.50 -30.36 38.71
N TYR A 668 -17.24 -29.78 37.76
CA TYR A 668 -18.46 -29.02 38.04
C TYR A 668 -19.75 -29.85 37.91
N ASN A 669 -19.65 -31.17 37.71
CA ASN A 669 -20.78 -32.07 37.50
C ASN A 669 -21.72 -31.63 36.35
N ILE A 670 -21.14 -31.09 35.27
CA ILE A 670 -21.89 -30.68 34.06
C ILE A 670 -22.04 -31.91 33.15
N PRO A 671 -23.25 -32.28 32.69
CA PRO A 671 -23.44 -33.46 31.84
C PRO A 671 -22.74 -33.36 30.47
N PHE A 672 -21.85 -34.32 30.18
CA PHE A 672 -21.18 -34.46 28.89
C PHE A 672 -20.91 -35.92 28.54
N LYS A 673 -20.73 -36.21 27.24
CA LYS A 673 -20.17 -37.46 26.74
C LYS A 673 -18.79 -37.19 26.14
N GLU A 674 -17.81 -38.04 26.46
CA GLU A 674 -16.46 -37.91 25.90
C GLU A 674 -16.41 -38.02 24.37
N SER A 675 -17.44 -38.59 23.74
CA SER A 675 -17.58 -38.68 22.29
C SER A 675 -18.08 -37.39 21.63
N GLU A 676 -18.54 -36.40 22.39
CA GLU A 676 -18.99 -35.10 21.84
C GLU A 676 -17.81 -34.36 21.19
N ASP A 677 -18.09 -33.61 20.12
CA ASP A 677 -17.08 -32.76 19.52
C ASP A 677 -16.60 -31.67 20.50
N THR A 678 -15.38 -31.17 20.29
CA THR A 678 -14.77 -30.21 21.21
C THR A 678 -15.55 -28.90 21.30
N ALA A 679 -16.22 -28.47 20.22
CA ALA A 679 -16.96 -27.22 20.20
C ALA A 679 -18.19 -27.31 21.10
N SER A 680 -18.92 -28.41 21.06
CA SER A 680 -20.07 -28.67 21.95
C SER A 680 -19.66 -28.71 23.43
N LEU A 681 -18.54 -29.36 23.76
CA LEU A 681 -18.00 -29.39 25.13
C LEU A 681 -17.60 -27.99 25.62
N VAL A 682 -16.97 -27.20 24.74
CA VAL A 682 -16.59 -25.81 25.01
C VAL A 682 -17.81 -24.94 25.26
N GLU A 683 -18.88 -25.10 24.47
CA GLU A 683 -20.13 -24.36 24.61
C GLU A 683 -20.80 -24.64 25.95
N LYS A 684 -20.91 -25.91 26.34
CA LYS A 684 -21.46 -26.31 27.65
C LYS A 684 -20.69 -25.68 28.81
N LEU A 685 -19.36 -25.72 28.75
CA LEU A 685 -18.51 -25.13 29.78
C LEU A 685 -18.65 -23.60 29.81
N ALA A 686 -18.70 -22.97 28.63
CA ALA A 686 -18.88 -21.52 28.51
C ALA A 686 -20.23 -21.07 29.08
N GLN A 687 -21.31 -21.81 28.81
CA GLN A 687 -22.64 -21.51 29.35
C GLN A 687 -22.67 -21.66 30.87
N PHE A 688 -22.04 -22.69 31.44
CA PHE A 688 -21.95 -22.83 32.89
C PHE A 688 -21.27 -21.62 33.55
N TYR A 689 -20.20 -21.09 32.96
CA TYR A 689 -19.57 -19.88 33.46
C TYR A 689 -20.45 -18.64 33.28
N ALA A 690 -21.15 -18.53 32.15
CA ALA A 690 -22.10 -17.46 31.87
C ALA A 690 -23.25 -17.42 32.90
N ASP A 691 -23.78 -18.56 33.30
CA ASP A 691 -24.88 -18.65 34.28
C ASP A 691 -24.51 -18.11 35.66
N ARG A 692 -23.22 -17.88 35.93
CA ARG A 692 -22.69 -17.29 37.17
C ARG A 692 -22.47 -15.78 37.09
N THR A 693 -22.56 -15.20 35.90
CA THR A 693 -22.45 -13.76 35.69
C THR A 693 -23.85 -13.12 35.69
N LEU A 694 -23.93 -11.79 35.64
CA LEU A 694 -25.23 -11.08 35.66
C LEU A 694 -25.91 -11.08 34.27
N THR A 695 -25.14 -11.09 33.18
CA THR A 695 -25.69 -11.08 31.81
C THR A 695 -26.14 -12.46 31.32
N LYS A 696 -25.78 -13.54 32.02
CA LYS A 696 -26.12 -14.93 31.67
C LYS A 696 -25.74 -15.34 30.24
N SER A 697 -24.77 -14.62 29.66
CA SER A 697 -24.34 -14.80 28.27
C SER A 697 -22.86 -15.16 28.22
N PRO A 698 -22.46 -16.16 27.42
CA PRO A 698 -21.06 -16.53 27.25
C PRO A 698 -20.21 -15.35 26.77
N ILE A 699 -19.04 -15.19 27.38
CA ILE A 699 -18.07 -14.17 26.99
C ILE A 699 -17.14 -14.77 25.95
N THR A 700 -17.04 -14.11 24.81
CA THR A 700 -16.24 -14.55 23.67
C THR A 700 -14.94 -13.74 23.54
N PRO A 701 -13.95 -14.23 22.78
CA PRO A 701 -12.78 -13.42 22.46
C PRO A 701 -13.12 -12.17 21.63
N ALA A 702 -14.22 -12.17 20.87
CA ALA A 702 -14.68 -11.00 20.12
C ALA A 702 -15.17 -9.89 21.06
N ASP A 703 -15.83 -10.23 22.17
CA ASP A 703 -16.24 -9.24 23.18
C ASP A 703 -15.02 -8.53 23.80
N GLN A 704 -13.93 -9.28 24.03
CA GLN A 704 -12.67 -8.71 24.51
C GLN A 704 -12.04 -7.79 23.47
N ALA A 705 -12.06 -8.20 22.19
CA ALA A 705 -11.52 -7.43 21.08
C ALA A 705 -12.19 -6.06 20.93
N GLU A 706 -13.49 -5.91 21.23
CA GLU A 706 -14.16 -4.61 21.26
C GLU A 706 -13.59 -3.70 22.36
N ALA A 707 -13.29 -4.22 23.55
CA ALA A 707 -12.66 -3.42 24.61
C ALA A 707 -11.24 -2.97 24.22
N TYR A 708 -10.47 -3.85 23.57
CA TYR A 708 -9.17 -3.48 22.98
C TYR A 708 -9.33 -2.34 21.97
N PHE A 709 -10.28 -2.46 21.04
CA PHE A 709 -10.60 -1.43 20.06
C PHE A 709 -10.95 -0.08 20.73
N LEU A 710 -11.84 -0.07 21.73
CA LEU A 710 -12.20 1.14 22.47
C LEU A 710 -10.98 1.80 23.15
N LEU A 711 -10.04 1.01 23.68
CA LEU A 711 -8.88 1.51 24.38
C LEU A 711 -7.79 2.05 23.44
N VAL A 712 -7.60 1.46 22.26
CA VAL A 712 -6.61 1.93 21.28
C VAL A 712 -7.10 3.09 20.42
N THR A 713 -8.41 3.31 20.33
CA THR A 713 -8.99 4.43 19.58
C THR A 713 -9.01 5.74 20.38
N GLN A 714 -9.43 6.82 19.75
CA GLN A 714 -9.63 8.12 20.40
C GLN A 714 -10.96 8.23 21.17
N ARG A 715 -11.80 7.20 21.13
CA ARG A 715 -13.09 7.16 21.87
C ARG A 715 -12.90 7.32 23.38
N LEU A 716 -11.78 6.81 23.90
CA LEU A 716 -11.36 6.95 25.30
C LEU A 716 -10.06 7.77 25.43
N SER A 717 -9.91 8.82 24.63
CA SER A 717 -8.69 9.67 24.57
C SER A 717 -8.30 10.32 25.90
N LYS A 718 -9.21 10.42 26.87
CA LYS A 718 -8.96 10.96 28.22
C LYS A 718 -8.83 9.88 29.30
N THR A 719 -8.68 8.62 28.92
CA THR A 719 -8.59 7.47 29.83
C THR A 719 -7.21 6.81 29.77
N THR A 720 -6.52 6.78 30.91
CA THR A 720 -5.24 6.06 31.12
C THR A 720 -5.19 5.57 32.58
N GLY A 721 -4.44 4.50 32.83
CA GLY A 721 -4.32 3.84 34.14
C GLY A 721 -5.56 3.05 34.56
N GLN A 722 -6.52 2.81 33.66
CA GLN A 722 -7.78 2.15 33.99
C GLN A 722 -7.84 0.71 33.51
N ILE A 723 -8.68 -0.09 34.19
CA ILE A 723 -8.97 -1.47 33.85
C ILE A 723 -10.43 -1.57 33.42
N ILE A 724 -10.67 -2.02 32.18
CA ILE A 724 -12.00 -2.29 31.66
C ILE A 724 -12.30 -3.78 31.86
N THR A 725 -13.36 -4.09 32.60
CA THR A 725 -13.84 -5.46 32.74
C THR A 725 -14.75 -5.85 31.58
N VAL A 726 -14.55 -7.06 31.06
CA VAL A 726 -15.45 -7.69 30.09
C VAL A 726 -15.74 -9.08 30.62
N ASP A 727 -16.62 -9.13 31.61
CA ASP A 727 -16.79 -10.27 32.53
C ASP A 727 -18.25 -10.71 32.69
N GLY A 728 -19.18 -10.17 31.89
CA GLY A 728 -20.61 -10.46 32.01
C GLY A 728 -21.25 -9.94 33.30
N GLY A 729 -20.60 -8.99 33.99
CA GLY A 729 -21.04 -8.52 35.30
C GLY A 729 -20.70 -9.53 36.41
N LEU A 730 -19.45 -9.99 36.47
CA LEU A 730 -19.00 -10.84 37.57
C LEU A 730 -18.95 -10.00 38.86
N HIS A 731 -20.05 -9.98 39.62
CA HIS A 731 -20.22 -9.10 40.79
C HIS A 731 -19.14 -9.26 41.88
N GLU A 732 -18.54 -10.45 41.99
CA GLU A 732 -17.40 -10.71 42.89
C GLU A 732 -16.17 -9.86 42.52
N ALA A 733 -16.03 -9.46 41.26
CA ALA A 733 -14.91 -8.69 40.71
C ALA A 733 -15.14 -7.18 40.68
N PHE A 734 -16.28 -6.69 41.20
CA PHE A 734 -16.57 -5.25 41.23
C PHE A 734 -15.54 -4.51 42.08
N LEU A 735 -14.78 -3.64 41.43
CA LEU A 735 -13.83 -2.75 42.08
C LEU A 735 -14.62 -1.70 42.89
N ARG A 736 -14.21 -1.46 44.13
CA ARG A 736 -14.83 -0.51 45.06
C ARG A 736 -13.92 0.66 45.33
#